data_AF-A0A1X9LWB2-F1
#
_entry.id   AF-A0A1X9LWB2-F1
#
_cell.length_a   1.000
_cell.length_b   1.000
_cell.length_c   1.000
_cell.angle_alpha   90.00
_cell.angle_beta   90.00
_cell.angle_gamma   90.00
#
_symmetry.space_group_name_H-M   'P 1'
#
loop_
_entity.id
_entity.type
_entity.pdbx_description
1 polymer ?
#
loop_
_entity_poly.entity_id
_entity_poly.type
_entity_poly.pdbx_seq_one_letter_code
_entity_poly.pdbx_strand_id
1 'polypeptide(L)'
;MTRRRALSTLGCPGASIAEIVELAESSGWTAIELRSGDDSVVHTGLNRAQRTAVAAALEHLDRVCLATYVTLDGAGIDDARVVASLRAEAELARDLGFTALRVFAGGDDDTAIVRRLRAAAGHAGVDIWLETHDSHSTGLSVARVLDAVDDERIGAIWDIAHPWAAGEPVSTTAALLAPWLRHVQIKDIASRRDPRPVLPGTGSLPLQDILVQLDARGYDGYLGLEWELRWHPELPPLTDALAAADSWLARHPLVPRTPVQTVADALAALTLEEKVALVSGGDFWTTTAVPRIGLRPIVFSDGPAGVRGPSMDERQPSLNLPSAGALAASWDPALAYQVGSELASEAARHGVDVVLGPTVNLHRTPLGGRSFESLSEDPLLTSALATRYIAGLQDDGVGACAKHYVLNDSETERMTVSVEADETTLRELYLRPFEDAVAAGVWTVMSAYNSVDGVRMTENDLLRDPLRSEWGFDGVVVSDWSAVRSLDAASAGQDLAMPGSDGQQGGVWDDALLAAVRSGDVPMETLDEKVTHLLTLARRVGALGPDHRVAVASAAETAEAARRLLERGSVLLANDGVLPLAVGETPLRVAVIGPGAVRPRTQGGGSAAVVPDRVSTPAEALRAIPGLEVSEHEGIAAEQPELFAPDELLAPDGTPGAMHVRLTDASGRVLSDELRSTSRLIWLGDLPAAAREMTAEFDVLVERVGPVEIVVELPAGGSLTVDGTRVAGGPAESPLATTVDAVAGRAIRVEVVAQAPEDLELRILDVRIGRLLPVDAAATLAAAVEAAAAADVAVVFVGTDARIETEGRDRVDLALPAEHDALVEAVAAANARTVVVLSAGAPVELPWRDRVSAILLTWFGGQEFGDGVAALLTGRAEPGGRLPTTWPARLADAPVQTVVPTDGVLRYDEGTAIGYRAWAESTSEPAFAFGHGLGYTSWRLGDVAGEIDETDGETVVVVPISNTGRRRGRQVIQVYLSPTPSAATGPSLRLAGFAAIELDAGARAEVRIRLPRREFAHWSPEQHAWLVEPGEHTAHVGFSTADLPQSITLSTP
;
A
#
# COMPACT_ATOMS: atom_id res chain seq x y z
N MET A 1 -31.55 -18.35 -18.20
CA MET A 1 -31.05 -17.13 -18.88
C MET A 1 -29.69 -17.45 -19.47
N THR A 2 -29.36 -16.91 -20.63
CA THR A 2 -28.05 -17.05 -21.28
C THR A 2 -27.41 -15.69 -21.39
N ARG A 3 -26.08 -15.60 -21.29
CA ARG A 3 -25.38 -14.33 -21.52
C ARG A 3 -25.66 -13.83 -22.93
N ARG A 4 -25.80 -12.52 -23.09
CA ARG A 4 -25.94 -11.88 -24.40
C ARG A 4 -24.58 -11.93 -25.08
N ARG A 5 -24.57 -12.34 -26.34
CA ARG A 5 -23.35 -12.66 -27.10
C ARG A 5 -23.34 -11.85 -28.38
N ALA A 6 -22.21 -11.23 -28.67
CA ALA A 6 -22.01 -10.46 -29.89
C ALA A 6 -20.78 -10.98 -30.63
N LEU A 7 -20.84 -11.07 -31.95
CA LEU A 7 -19.65 -11.36 -32.75
C LEU A 7 -19.07 -10.05 -33.28
N SER A 8 -17.74 -9.96 -33.29
CA SER A 8 -17.03 -8.86 -33.93
C SER A 8 -16.67 -9.22 -35.37
N THR A 9 -16.90 -8.26 -36.27
CA THR A 9 -16.56 -8.41 -37.69
C THR A 9 -15.06 -8.34 -37.99
N LEU A 10 -14.23 -8.12 -36.97
CA LEU A 10 -12.78 -8.35 -37.04
C LEU A 10 -12.45 -9.82 -37.38
N GLY A 11 -13.32 -10.75 -37.00
CA GLY A 11 -13.18 -12.18 -37.26
C GLY A 11 -13.56 -12.60 -38.68
N CYS A 12 -14.08 -11.69 -39.49
CA CYS A 12 -14.50 -11.99 -40.86
C CYS A 12 -14.28 -10.76 -41.78
N PRO A 13 -13.04 -10.25 -41.90
CA PRO A 13 -12.76 -8.92 -42.47
C PRO A 13 -13.19 -8.76 -43.93
N GLY A 14 -13.35 -9.85 -44.67
CA GLY A 14 -13.80 -9.87 -46.07
C GLY A 14 -15.25 -10.28 -46.30
N ALA A 15 -16.02 -10.53 -45.24
CA ALA A 15 -17.41 -10.97 -45.36
C ALA A 15 -18.33 -9.80 -45.75
N SER A 16 -19.30 -10.10 -46.62
CA SER A 16 -20.42 -9.21 -46.93
C SER A 16 -21.41 -9.15 -45.77
N ILE A 17 -22.26 -8.12 -45.74
CA ILE A 17 -23.32 -7.99 -44.72
C ILE A 17 -24.25 -9.21 -44.70
N ALA A 18 -24.51 -9.84 -45.85
CA ALA A 18 -25.34 -11.05 -45.91
C ALA A 18 -24.66 -12.25 -45.24
N GLU A 19 -23.37 -12.47 -45.50
CA GLU A 19 -22.58 -13.55 -44.88
C GLU A 19 -22.44 -13.34 -43.36
N ILE A 20 -22.31 -12.09 -42.93
CA ILE A 20 -22.27 -11.72 -41.51
C ILE A 20 -23.60 -12.08 -40.81
N VAL A 21 -24.74 -11.74 -41.42
CA VAL A 21 -26.06 -12.07 -40.87
C VAL A 21 -26.27 -13.59 -40.81
N GLU A 22 -25.92 -14.30 -41.88
CA GLU A 22 -26.01 -15.77 -41.92
C GLU A 22 -25.13 -16.44 -40.84
N LEU A 23 -23.93 -15.90 -40.60
CA LEU A 23 -23.05 -16.38 -39.53
C LEU A 23 -23.64 -16.13 -38.14
N ALA A 24 -24.20 -14.95 -37.89
CA ALA A 24 -24.85 -14.61 -36.62
C ALA A 24 -26.06 -15.53 -36.35
N GLU A 25 -26.89 -15.76 -37.36
CA GLU A 25 -28.07 -16.64 -37.26
C GLU A 25 -27.68 -18.11 -37.02
N SER A 26 -26.69 -18.62 -37.76
CA SER A 26 -26.27 -20.03 -37.67
C SER A 26 -25.48 -20.35 -36.40
N SER A 27 -24.73 -19.39 -35.86
CA SER A 27 -24.00 -19.54 -34.59
C SER A 27 -24.86 -19.28 -33.35
N GLY A 28 -25.98 -18.56 -33.50
CA GLY A 28 -26.81 -18.12 -32.37
C GLY A 28 -26.27 -16.88 -31.63
N TRP A 29 -25.21 -16.25 -32.16
CA TRP A 29 -24.67 -14.98 -31.68
C TRP A 29 -25.38 -13.83 -32.39
N THR A 30 -26.56 -13.47 -31.88
CA THR A 30 -27.53 -12.58 -32.55
C THR A 30 -27.27 -11.08 -32.39
N ALA A 31 -26.09 -10.70 -31.89
CA ALA A 31 -25.66 -9.32 -31.79
C ALA A 31 -24.33 -9.09 -32.50
N ILE A 32 -24.08 -7.84 -32.90
CA ILE A 32 -22.93 -7.51 -33.71
C ILE A 32 -22.18 -6.26 -33.26
N GLU A 33 -20.85 -6.39 -33.26
CA GLU A 33 -19.91 -5.28 -33.32
C GLU A 33 -19.41 -5.14 -34.77
N LEU A 34 -19.81 -4.04 -35.42
CA LEU A 34 -19.61 -3.85 -36.85
C LEU A 34 -18.49 -2.85 -37.13
N ARG A 35 -17.48 -3.29 -37.87
CA ARG A 35 -16.31 -2.51 -38.23
C ARG A 35 -16.63 -1.45 -39.28
N SER A 36 -16.31 -0.19 -38.98
CA SER A 36 -16.32 0.93 -39.94
C SER A 36 -14.89 1.28 -40.35
N GLY A 37 -14.65 1.43 -41.65
CA GLY A 37 -13.35 1.87 -42.19
C GLY A 37 -13.30 1.80 -43.71
N ASP A 38 -12.37 2.53 -44.33
CA ASP A 38 -12.27 2.66 -45.80
C ASP A 38 -12.12 1.31 -46.54
N ASP A 39 -11.62 0.29 -45.86
CA ASP A 39 -11.45 -1.08 -46.34
C ASP A 39 -12.53 -2.04 -45.81
N SER A 40 -13.61 -1.51 -45.24
CA SER A 40 -14.80 -2.26 -44.80
C SER A 40 -15.95 -2.08 -45.79
N VAL A 41 -16.89 -3.02 -45.77
CA VAL A 41 -18.19 -2.89 -46.44
C VAL A 41 -19.04 -1.75 -45.83
N VAL A 42 -18.67 -1.25 -44.64
CA VAL A 42 -19.26 -0.10 -43.96
C VAL A 42 -18.23 1.01 -43.77
N HIS A 43 -18.52 2.19 -44.29
CA HIS A 43 -17.64 3.36 -44.17
C HIS A 43 -18.44 4.67 -44.32
N THR A 44 -17.89 5.80 -43.88
CA THR A 44 -18.58 7.11 -43.88
C THR A 44 -18.96 7.61 -45.28
N GLY A 45 -18.26 7.13 -46.32
CA GLY A 45 -18.54 7.44 -47.72
C GLY A 45 -19.79 6.78 -48.32
N LEU A 46 -20.46 5.87 -47.60
CA LEU A 46 -21.70 5.24 -48.08
C LEU A 46 -22.81 6.28 -48.28
N ASN A 47 -23.49 6.21 -49.43
CA ASN A 47 -24.65 7.04 -49.69
C ASN A 47 -25.90 6.56 -48.91
N ARG A 48 -26.94 7.40 -48.86
CA ARG A 48 -28.17 7.11 -48.09
C ARG A 48 -28.84 5.79 -48.46
N ALA A 49 -28.86 5.41 -49.74
CA ALA A 49 -29.49 4.16 -50.18
C ALA A 49 -28.68 2.94 -49.70
N GLN A 50 -27.34 3.03 -49.74
CA GLN A 50 -26.45 1.99 -49.22
C GLN A 50 -26.60 1.85 -47.70
N ARG A 51 -26.57 2.97 -46.95
CA ARG A 51 -26.80 2.95 -45.50
C ARG A 51 -28.14 2.32 -45.13
N THR A 52 -29.21 2.67 -45.86
CA THR A 52 -30.55 2.09 -45.66
C THR A 52 -30.55 0.58 -45.93
N ALA A 53 -29.85 0.12 -46.97
CA ALA A 53 -29.76 -1.30 -47.29
C ALA A 53 -28.99 -2.09 -46.21
N VAL A 54 -27.89 -1.54 -45.70
CA VAL A 54 -27.14 -2.16 -44.58
C VAL A 54 -28.00 -2.18 -43.33
N ALA A 55 -28.66 -1.07 -42.98
CA ALA A 55 -29.53 -0.98 -41.81
C ALA A 55 -30.70 -1.98 -41.86
N ALA A 56 -31.27 -2.20 -43.05
CA ALA A 56 -32.32 -3.19 -43.26
C ALA A 56 -31.79 -4.63 -43.16
N ALA A 57 -30.60 -4.90 -43.69
CA ALA A 57 -30.00 -6.24 -43.58
C ALA A 57 -29.68 -6.63 -42.13
N LEU A 58 -29.37 -5.64 -41.27
CA LEU A 58 -29.09 -5.85 -39.85
C LEU A 58 -30.35 -5.76 -38.97
N GLU A 59 -31.58 -5.74 -39.52
CA GLU A 59 -32.80 -5.48 -38.73
C GLU A 59 -33.14 -6.56 -37.70
N HIS A 60 -32.63 -7.78 -37.89
CA HIS A 60 -32.85 -8.92 -36.98
C HIS A 60 -31.71 -9.14 -35.99
N LEU A 61 -30.62 -8.36 -36.10
CA LEU A 61 -29.49 -8.42 -35.18
C LEU A 61 -29.54 -7.26 -34.20
N ASP A 62 -29.18 -7.54 -32.96
CA ASP A 62 -28.89 -6.49 -32.00
C ASP A 62 -27.57 -5.79 -32.38
N ARG A 63 -27.55 -4.46 -32.26
CA ARG A 63 -26.45 -3.62 -32.74
C ARG A 63 -25.70 -3.05 -31.54
N VAL A 64 -24.57 -3.64 -31.20
CA VAL A 64 -23.83 -3.29 -29.97
C VAL A 64 -23.15 -1.95 -30.13
N CYS A 65 -22.18 -1.86 -31.03
CA CYS A 65 -21.52 -0.61 -31.39
C CYS A 65 -20.98 -0.68 -32.82
N LEU A 66 -20.76 0.50 -33.40
CA LEU A 66 -19.99 0.65 -34.62
C LEU A 66 -18.51 0.80 -34.22
N ALA A 67 -17.70 -0.20 -34.54
CA ALA A 67 -16.27 -0.22 -34.22
C ALA A 67 -15.48 0.62 -35.23
N THR A 68 -15.05 1.79 -34.78
CA THR A 68 -14.34 2.76 -35.62
C THR A 68 -12.83 2.63 -35.45
N TYR A 69 -12.07 3.15 -36.42
CA TYR A 69 -10.62 3.34 -36.31
C TYR A 69 -10.25 4.81 -36.05
N VAL A 70 -11.15 5.59 -35.47
CA VAL A 70 -10.85 6.97 -35.12
C VAL A 70 -9.95 6.98 -33.89
N THR A 71 -8.67 7.25 -34.10
CA THR A 71 -7.69 7.47 -33.05
C THR A 71 -7.92 8.82 -32.38
N LEU A 72 -8.05 8.83 -31.05
CA LEU A 72 -8.33 10.05 -30.30
C LEU A 72 -7.10 10.92 -30.12
N ASP A 73 -5.89 10.36 -30.15
CA ASP A 73 -4.61 11.06 -30.07
C ASP A 73 -3.51 10.49 -30.99
N GLY A 74 -2.50 11.30 -31.32
CA GLY A 74 -1.39 10.90 -32.19
C GLY A 74 -0.69 12.06 -32.91
N ALA A 75 0.50 11.79 -33.46
CA ALA A 75 1.35 12.80 -34.07
C ALA A 75 0.69 13.48 -35.30
N GLY A 76 0.63 14.81 -35.31
CA GLY A 76 0.10 15.59 -36.44
C GLY A 76 -1.42 15.55 -36.60
N ILE A 77 -2.13 15.18 -35.54
CA ILE A 77 -3.59 15.17 -35.47
C ILE A 77 -4.09 16.45 -34.80
N ASP A 78 -5.02 17.17 -35.43
CA ASP A 78 -5.68 18.34 -34.85
C ASP A 78 -7.09 18.01 -34.33
N ASP A 79 -7.53 18.74 -33.29
CA ASP A 79 -8.81 18.49 -32.61
C ASP A 79 -10.02 18.57 -33.55
N ALA A 80 -10.01 19.54 -34.48
CA ALA A 80 -11.14 19.76 -35.37
C ALA A 80 -11.35 18.57 -36.31
N ARG A 81 -10.26 17.97 -36.79
CA ARG A 81 -10.27 16.78 -37.63
C ARG A 81 -10.79 15.55 -36.88
N VAL A 82 -10.29 15.29 -35.67
CA VAL A 82 -10.75 14.14 -34.85
C VAL A 82 -12.23 14.26 -34.54
N VAL A 83 -12.65 15.43 -34.05
CA VAL A 83 -14.06 15.69 -33.72
C VAL A 83 -14.95 15.57 -34.96
N ALA A 84 -14.51 16.05 -36.12
CA ALA A 84 -15.25 15.88 -37.37
C ALA A 84 -15.38 14.40 -37.76
N SER A 85 -14.32 13.61 -37.63
CA SER A 85 -14.36 12.16 -37.88
C SER A 85 -15.30 11.43 -36.92
N LEU A 86 -15.21 11.70 -35.61
CA LEU A 86 -16.12 11.14 -34.61
C LEU A 86 -17.58 11.46 -34.93
N ARG A 87 -17.88 12.70 -35.31
CA ARG A 87 -19.23 13.11 -35.70
C ARG A 87 -19.72 12.42 -36.97
N ALA A 88 -18.86 12.25 -37.97
CA ALA A 88 -19.20 11.55 -39.20
C ALA A 88 -19.49 10.06 -38.96
N GLU A 89 -18.69 9.40 -38.11
CA GLU A 89 -18.94 8.02 -37.68
C GLU A 89 -20.22 7.91 -36.85
N ALA A 90 -20.49 8.86 -35.94
CA ALA A 90 -21.74 8.89 -35.16
C ALA A 90 -22.98 9.06 -36.06
N GLU A 91 -22.90 9.88 -37.11
CA GLU A 91 -23.96 9.99 -38.11
C GLU A 91 -24.16 8.70 -38.91
N LEU A 92 -23.06 8.01 -39.26
CA LEU A 92 -23.11 6.70 -39.89
C LEU A 92 -23.75 5.66 -38.95
N ALA A 93 -23.30 5.58 -37.70
CA ALA A 93 -23.82 4.69 -36.67
C ALA A 93 -25.33 4.87 -36.51
N ARG A 94 -25.80 6.13 -36.34
CA ARG A 94 -27.23 6.45 -36.28
C ARG A 94 -27.98 5.96 -37.52
N ASP A 95 -27.47 6.22 -38.72
CA ASP A 95 -28.13 5.80 -39.98
C ASP A 95 -28.21 4.28 -40.12
N LEU A 96 -27.23 3.58 -39.54
CA LEU A 96 -27.19 2.12 -39.45
C LEU A 96 -27.90 1.57 -38.21
N GLY A 97 -28.48 2.43 -37.36
CA GLY A 97 -29.22 2.09 -36.14
C GLY A 97 -28.37 1.58 -34.97
N PHE A 98 -27.07 1.88 -34.94
CA PHE A 98 -26.23 1.71 -33.77
C PHE A 98 -26.40 2.91 -32.82
N THR A 99 -26.29 2.63 -31.52
CA THR A 99 -26.43 3.61 -30.44
C THR A 99 -25.08 4.04 -29.85
N ALA A 100 -23.99 3.38 -30.22
CA ALA A 100 -22.66 3.68 -29.71
C ALA A 100 -21.56 3.50 -30.77
N LEU A 101 -20.46 4.21 -30.57
CA LEU A 101 -19.17 4.03 -31.24
C LEU A 101 -18.17 3.37 -30.30
N ARG A 102 -17.37 2.43 -30.80
CA ARG A 102 -16.12 2.00 -30.15
C ARG A 102 -14.96 2.83 -30.70
N VAL A 103 -14.17 3.39 -29.79
CA VAL A 103 -12.97 4.19 -30.06
C VAL A 103 -11.84 3.74 -29.15
N PHE A 104 -10.60 4.05 -29.54
CA PHE A 104 -9.40 3.83 -28.73
C PHE A 104 -8.56 5.10 -28.69
N ALA A 105 -7.79 5.26 -27.61
CA ALA A 105 -6.98 6.45 -27.36
C ALA A 105 -5.92 6.66 -28.47
N GLY A 106 -5.04 5.67 -28.64
CA GLY A 106 -3.95 5.63 -29.62
C GLY A 106 -2.80 6.64 -29.41
N GLY A 107 -2.82 7.38 -28.31
CA GLY A 107 -1.74 8.22 -27.79
C GLY A 107 -1.94 8.45 -26.29
N ASP A 108 -1.01 9.19 -25.66
CA ASP A 108 -0.91 9.34 -24.21
C ASP A 108 -1.32 10.75 -23.70
N ASP A 109 -1.81 11.64 -24.56
CA ASP A 109 -2.29 12.97 -24.15
C ASP A 109 -3.74 12.92 -23.66
N ASP A 110 -3.93 12.49 -22.42
CA ASP A 110 -5.24 12.45 -21.73
C ASP A 110 -5.99 13.79 -21.84
N THR A 111 -5.28 14.93 -21.76
CA THR A 111 -5.91 16.25 -21.82
C THR A 111 -6.53 16.51 -23.19
N ALA A 112 -5.85 16.13 -24.27
CA ALA A 112 -6.39 16.20 -25.62
C ALA A 112 -7.54 15.20 -25.82
N ILE A 113 -7.40 13.97 -25.35
CA ILE A 113 -8.43 12.92 -25.43
C ILE A 113 -9.72 13.38 -24.75
N VAL A 114 -9.64 13.83 -23.49
CA VAL A 114 -10.79 14.34 -22.70
C VAL A 114 -11.49 15.48 -23.43
N ARG A 115 -10.73 16.44 -23.96
CA ARG A 115 -11.27 17.59 -24.69
C ARG A 115 -12.02 17.15 -25.97
N ARG A 116 -11.46 16.19 -26.72
CA ARG A 116 -12.03 15.67 -27.96
C ARG A 116 -13.30 14.86 -27.70
N LEU A 117 -13.30 14.00 -26.68
CA LEU A 117 -14.48 13.24 -26.25
C LEU A 117 -15.62 14.16 -25.84
N ARG A 118 -15.36 15.17 -25.00
CA ARG A 118 -16.35 16.19 -24.60
C ARG A 118 -16.97 16.93 -25.78
N ALA A 119 -16.17 17.24 -26.81
CA ALA A 119 -16.64 17.95 -27.99
C ALA A 119 -17.53 17.10 -28.93
N ALA A 120 -17.43 15.77 -28.84
CA ALA A 120 -18.19 14.82 -29.64
C ALA A 120 -19.35 14.16 -28.88
N ALA A 121 -19.38 14.27 -27.55
CA ALA A 121 -20.35 13.62 -26.67
C ALA A 121 -21.81 13.86 -27.10
N GLY A 122 -22.56 12.76 -27.28
CA GLY A 122 -23.98 12.76 -27.63
C GLY A 122 -24.31 13.26 -29.04
N HIS A 123 -23.32 13.46 -29.93
CA HIS A 123 -23.60 13.83 -31.32
C HIS A 123 -24.45 12.75 -32.00
N ALA A 124 -25.44 13.19 -32.78
CA ALA A 124 -26.40 12.31 -33.46
C ALA A 124 -27.19 11.35 -32.53
N GLY A 125 -27.17 11.54 -31.22
CA GLY A 125 -27.76 10.63 -30.24
C GLY A 125 -27.01 9.31 -30.10
N VAL A 126 -25.70 9.30 -30.40
CA VAL A 126 -24.81 8.14 -30.33
C VAL A 126 -23.78 8.36 -29.23
N ASP A 127 -23.62 7.37 -28.37
CA ASP A 127 -22.64 7.33 -27.29
C ASP A 127 -21.24 6.99 -27.83
N ILE A 128 -20.20 7.27 -27.04
CA ILE A 128 -18.82 6.93 -27.40
C ILE A 128 -18.24 6.09 -26.28
N TRP A 129 -17.78 4.88 -26.59
CA TRP A 129 -17.19 3.99 -25.61
C TRP A 129 -15.69 3.83 -25.88
N LEU A 130 -14.89 4.21 -24.89
CA LEU A 130 -13.44 4.11 -24.91
C LEU A 130 -13.01 2.70 -24.48
N GLU A 131 -12.26 2.05 -25.33
CA GLU A 131 -11.74 0.71 -25.09
C GLU A 131 -10.39 0.74 -24.37
N THR A 132 -10.16 -0.24 -23.47
CA THR A 132 -8.83 -0.56 -22.96
C THR A 132 -7.95 -1.11 -24.09
N HIS A 133 -7.08 -0.29 -24.67
CA HIS A 133 -6.32 -0.63 -25.87
C HIS A 133 -5.03 0.19 -25.97
N ASP A 134 -3.95 -0.41 -26.51
CA ASP A 134 -2.63 0.21 -26.76
C ASP A 134 -2.11 1.11 -25.60
N SER A 135 -2.09 2.43 -25.83
CA SER A 135 -1.65 3.50 -24.93
C SER A 135 -2.45 3.57 -23.64
N HIS A 136 -3.67 3.02 -23.65
CA HIS A 136 -4.57 2.97 -22.50
C HIS A 136 -4.96 1.52 -22.25
N SER A 137 -3.95 0.67 -22.11
CA SER A 137 -4.12 -0.79 -21.96
C SER A 137 -4.70 -1.21 -20.62
N THR A 138 -4.77 -0.34 -19.61
CA THR A 138 -5.27 -0.66 -18.27
C THR A 138 -6.61 0.00 -17.98
N GLY A 139 -7.41 -0.61 -17.10
CA GLY A 139 -8.60 -0.03 -16.52
C GLY A 139 -8.33 1.32 -15.85
N LEU A 140 -7.18 1.47 -15.18
CA LEU A 140 -6.76 2.75 -14.60
C LEU A 140 -6.61 3.87 -15.63
N SER A 141 -5.90 3.61 -16.73
CA SER A 141 -5.67 4.61 -17.78
C SER A 141 -6.98 5.07 -18.42
N VAL A 142 -7.90 4.13 -18.67
CA VAL A 142 -9.23 4.42 -19.20
C VAL A 142 -10.10 5.16 -18.17
N ALA A 143 -10.13 4.70 -16.92
CA ALA A 143 -10.92 5.32 -15.85
C ALA A 143 -10.53 6.79 -15.61
N ARG A 144 -9.23 7.12 -15.64
CA ARG A 144 -8.74 8.51 -15.52
C ARG A 144 -9.33 9.43 -16.59
N VAL A 145 -9.35 8.98 -17.85
CA VAL A 145 -9.96 9.75 -18.94
C VAL A 145 -11.46 9.91 -18.71
N LEU A 146 -12.16 8.84 -18.33
CA LEU A 146 -13.61 8.86 -18.15
C LEU A 146 -14.04 9.74 -16.96
N ASP A 147 -13.31 9.66 -15.84
CA ASP A 147 -13.49 10.51 -14.68
C ASP A 147 -13.26 11.99 -15.03
N ALA A 148 -12.23 12.28 -15.82
CA ALA A 148 -11.93 13.63 -16.26
C ALA A 148 -12.94 14.16 -17.29
N VAL A 149 -13.60 13.31 -18.07
CA VAL A 149 -14.69 13.68 -19.00
C VAL A 149 -15.97 14.01 -18.23
N ASP A 150 -16.37 13.13 -17.31
CA ASP A 150 -17.56 13.19 -16.46
C ASP A 150 -18.88 13.37 -17.25
N ASP A 151 -19.15 12.45 -18.18
CA ASP A 151 -20.34 12.47 -19.05
C ASP A 151 -20.88 11.04 -19.26
N GLU A 152 -22.15 10.78 -18.89
CA GLU A 152 -22.77 9.45 -18.94
C GLU A 152 -22.83 8.81 -20.33
N ARG A 153 -22.75 9.64 -21.38
CA ARG A 153 -22.73 9.25 -22.80
C ARG A 153 -21.37 8.75 -23.26
N ILE A 154 -20.35 8.87 -22.40
CA ILE A 154 -19.02 8.35 -22.62
C ILE A 154 -18.82 7.17 -21.67
N GLY A 155 -18.58 5.99 -22.24
CA GLY A 155 -18.48 4.74 -21.50
C GLY A 155 -17.16 4.01 -21.72
N ALA A 156 -17.02 2.83 -21.12
CA ALA A 156 -15.88 1.95 -21.29
C ALA A 156 -16.25 0.66 -22.03
N ILE A 157 -15.31 0.19 -22.85
CA ILE A 157 -15.26 -1.19 -23.33
C ILE A 157 -14.07 -1.85 -22.66
N TRP A 158 -14.33 -2.98 -22.00
CA TRP A 158 -13.26 -3.80 -21.44
C TRP A 158 -12.85 -4.86 -22.46
N ASP A 159 -11.76 -4.58 -23.18
CA ASP A 159 -10.98 -5.62 -23.83
C ASP A 159 -10.15 -6.31 -22.76
N ILE A 160 -10.52 -7.53 -22.41
CA ILE A 160 -9.95 -8.26 -21.27
C ILE A 160 -8.46 -8.63 -21.47
N ALA A 161 -7.95 -8.62 -22.70
CA ALA A 161 -6.58 -9.04 -22.97
C ALA A 161 -5.56 -7.94 -22.63
N HIS A 162 -5.87 -6.67 -22.91
CA HIS A 162 -4.92 -5.57 -22.72
C HIS A 162 -4.54 -5.36 -21.25
N PRO A 163 -5.50 -5.23 -20.30
CA PRO A 163 -5.17 -5.07 -18.88
C PRO A 163 -4.38 -6.26 -18.35
N TRP A 164 -4.76 -7.48 -18.75
CA TRP A 164 -4.08 -8.69 -18.34
C TRP A 164 -2.63 -8.76 -18.85
N ALA A 165 -2.40 -8.39 -20.11
CA ALA A 165 -1.06 -8.32 -20.69
C ALA A 165 -0.20 -7.23 -20.03
N ALA A 166 -0.82 -6.11 -19.62
CA ALA A 166 -0.18 -5.06 -18.83
C ALA A 166 0.08 -5.47 -17.36
N GLY A 167 -0.40 -6.62 -16.92
CA GLY A 167 -0.24 -7.11 -15.55
C GLY A 167 -1.22 -6.50 -14.54
N GLU A 168 -2.30 -5.87 -15.00
CA GLU A 168 -3.36 -5.37 -14.12
C GLU A 168 -4.26 -6.53 -13.65
N PRO A 169 -4.51 -6.68 -12.34
CA PRO A 169 -5.42 -7.70 -11.82
C PRO A 169 -6.85 -7.53 -12.36
N VAL A 170 -7.54 -8.66 -12.55
CA VAL A 170 -8.94 -8.68 -13.04
C VAL A 170 -9.87 -7.92 -12.10
N SER A 171 -9.70 -8.11 -10.78
CA SER A 171 -10.48 -7.41 -9.76
C SER A 171 -10.30 -5.90 -9.83
N THR A 172 -9.05 -5.44 -9.99
CA THR A 172 -8.69 -4.03 -10.16
C THR A 172 -9.32 -3.45 -11.42
N THR A 173 -9.15 -4.11 -12.56
CA THR A 173 -9.73 -3.66 -13.84
C THR A 173 -11.26 -3.56 -13.75
N ALA A 174 -11.90 -4.61 -13.21
CA ALA A 174 -13.35 -4.67 -13.06
C ALA A 174 -13.88 -3.57 -12.14
N ALA A 175 -13.19 -3.29 -11.03
CA ALA A 175 -13.57 -2.24 -10.08
C ALA A 175 -13.47 -0.85 -10.71
N LEU A 176 -12.34 -0.54 -11.38
CA LEU A 176 -12.09 0.76 -12.00
C LEU A 176 -13.06 1.05 -13.15
N LEU A 177 -13.39 0.05 -13.95
CA LEU A 177 -14.28 0.21 -15.10
C LEU A 177 -15.77 0.08 -14.75
N ALA A 178 -16.15 -0.50 -13.61
CA ALA A 178 -17.54 -0.81 -13.27
C ALA A 178 -18.53 0.36 -13.47
N PRO A 179 -18.23 1.61 -13.07
CA PRO A 179 -19.16 2.74 -13.27
C PRO A 179 -19.43 3.05 -14.76
N TRP A 180 -18.46 2.74 -15.61
CA TRP A 180 -18.43 3.16 -17.00
C TRP A 180 -18.66 2.01 -17.98
N LEU A 181 -18.60 0.76 -17.53
CA LEU A 181 -18.63 -0.42 -18.39
C LEU A 181 -19.94 -0.49 -19.19
N ARG A 182 -19.81 -0.60 -20.51
CA ARG A 182 -20.94 -0.76 -21.46
C ARG A 182 -20.85 -2.03 -22.29
N HIS A 183 -19.62 -2.46 -22.57
CA HIS A 183 -19.34 -3.66 -23.36
C HIS A 183 -18.08 -4.38 -22.83
N VAL A 184 -18.01 -5.69 -23.03
CA VAL A 184 -16.84 -6.51 -22.71
C VAL A 184 -16.50 -7.32 -23.95
N GLN A 185 -15.28 -7.15 -24.45
CA GLN A 185 -14.74 -8.02 -25.47
C GLN A 185 -14.02 -9.17 -24.79
N ILE A 186 -14.35 -10.39 -25.21
CA ILE A 186 -13.77 -11.63 -24.73
C ILE A 186 -12.92 -12.25 -25.82
N LYS A 187 -11.74 -12.72 -25.43
CA LYS A 187 -10.83 -13.56 -26.20
C LYS A 187 -9.95 -14.31 -25.20
N ASP A 188 -9.20 -15.28 -25.68
CA ASP A 188 -8.17 -15.94 -24.88
C ASP A 188 -6.83 -15.73 -25.58
N ILE A 189 -5.72 -15.65 -24.85
CA ILE A 189 -4.41 -15.33 -25.41
C ILE A 189 -3.36 -16.35 -24.97
N ALA A 190 -2.36 -16.58 -25.82
CA ALA A 190 -1.33 -17.58 -25.57
C ALA A 190 -0.55 -17.33 -24.27
N SER A 191 -0.08 -16.11 -24.05
CA SER A 191 0.55 -15.65 -22.80
C SER A 191 0.52 -14.13 -22.69
N ARG A 192 1.00 -13.56 -21.58
CA ARG A 192 1.19 -12.10 -21.45
C ARG A 192 2.22 -11.56 -22.44
N ARG A 193 3.28 -12.32 -22.72
CA ARG A 193 4.31 -11.97 -23.72
C ARG A 193 3.83 -12.16 -25.16
N ASP A 194 2.98 -13.14 -25.39
CA ASP A 194 2.39 -13.44 -26.70
C ASP A 194 0.87 -13.23 -26.65
N PRO A 195 0.39 -11.98 -26.84
CA PRO A 195 -1.02 -11.65 -26.73
C PRO A 195 -1.86 -12.16 -27.91
N ARG A 196 -1.29 -12.97 -28.80
CA ARG A 196 -2.02 -13.53 -29.94
C ARG A 196 -3.23 -14.34 -29.46
N PRO A 197 -4.40 -14.16 -30.09
CA PRO A 197 -5.58 -14.92 -29.74
C PRO A 197 -5.39 -16.43 -29.90
N VAL A 198 -5.94 -17.19 -28.95
CA VAL A 198 -6.08 -18.64 -29.01
C VAL A 198 -7.54 -19.02 -28.77
N LEU A 199 -7.91 -20.27 -29.06
CA LEU A 199 -9.28 -20.72 -28.85
C LEU A 199 -9.69 -20.51 -27.38
N PRO A 200 -10.87 -19.94 -27.10
CA PRO A 200 -11.33 -19.70 -25.74
C PRO A 200 -11.23 -20.91 -24.81
N GLY A 201 -10.56 -20.72 -23.67
CA GLY A 201 -10.32 -21.75 -22.66
C GLY A 201 -9.07 -22.60 -22.88
N THR A 202 -8.14 -22.16 -23.74
CA THR A 202 -6.87 -22.85 -24.00
C THR A 202 -5.63 -21.99 -23.72
N GLY A 203 -5.81 -20.71 -23.42
CA GLY A 203 -4.75 -19.76 -23.15
C GLY A 203 -4.59 -19.45 -21.66
N SER A 204 -4.09 -18.24 -21.40
CA SER A 204 -3.64 -17.79 -20.09
C SER A 204 -4.57 -16.81 -19.39
N LEU A 205 -5.63 -16.33 -20.05
CA LEU A 205 -6.55 -15.36 -19.46
C LEU A 205 -7.40 -16.03 -18.36
N PRO A 206 -7.56 -15.39 -17.18
CA PRO A 206 -8.42 -15.87 -16.10
C PRO A 206 -9.92 -15.61 -16.41
N LEU A 207 -10.42 -16.25 -17.48
CA LEU A 207 -11.78 -16.03 -17.99
C LEU A 207 -12.87 -16.31 -16.95
N GLN A 208 -12.65 -17.28 -16.04
CA GLN A 208 -13.60 -17.60 -14.98
C GLN A 208 -13.73 -16.45 -13.98
N ASP A 209 -12.62 -15.86 -13.55
CA ASP A 209 -12.62 -14.75 -12.59
C ASP A 209 -13.30 -13.51 -13.19
N ILE A 210 -13.07 -13.26 -14.49
CA ILE A 210 -13.76 -12.19 -15.23
C ILE A 210 -15.28 -12.41 -15.17
N LEU A 211 -15.77 -13.62 -15.44
CA LEU A 211 -17.21 -13.90 -15.34
C LEU A 211 -17.75 -13.75 -13.92
N VAL A 212 -16.99 -14.14 -12.90
CA VAL A 212 -17.40 -13.96 -11.49
C VAL A 212 -17.55 -12.47 -11.17
N GLN A 213 -16.60 -11.63 -11.57
CA GLN A 213 -16.65 -10.19 -11.34
C GLN A 213 -17.83 -9.52 -12.07
N LEU A 214 -18.11 -9.94 -13.31
CA LEU A 214 -19.24 -9.44 -14.11
C LEU A 214 -20.60 -9.88 -13.53
N ASP A 215 -20.74 -11.16 -13.20
CA ASP A 215 -21.99 -11.72 -12.68
C ASP A 215 -22.35 -11.13 -11.31
N ALA A 216 -21.36 -10.95 -10.42
CA ALA A 216 -21.56 -10.35 -9.10
C ALA A 216 -22.02 -8.88 -9.20
N ARG A 217 -21.49 -8.13 -10.16
CA ARG A 217 -21.94 -6.76 -10.47
C ARG A 217 -23.26 -6.69 -11.23
N GLY A 218 -23.74 -7.83 -11.74
CA GLY A 218 -24.96 -7.90 -12.54
C GLY A 218 -24.83 -7.29 -13.92
N TYR A 219 -23.64 -7.37 -14.50
CA TYR A 219 -23.45 -6.95 -15.88
C TYR A 219 -24.40 -7.72 -16.81
N ASP A 220 -25.27 -7.00 -17.50
CA ASP A 220 -26.29 -7.52 -18.42
C ASP A 220 -26.06 -7.12 -19.88
N GLY A 221 -24.88 -6.53 -20.15
CA GLY A 221 -24.42 -6.18 -21.48
C GLY A 221 -23.97 -7.39 -22.30
N TYR A 222 -23.47 -7.12 -23.51
CA TYR A 222 -22.98 -8.15 -24.41
C TYR A 222 -21.56 -8.58 -24.07
N LEU A 223 -21.27 -9.87 -24.22
CA LEU A 223 -19.91 -10.38 -24.37
C LEU A 223 -19.60 -10.49 -25.86
N GLY A 224 -18.68 -9.66 -26.35
CA GLY A 224 -18.24 -9.61 -27.75
C GLY A 224 -17.08 -10.57 -27.98
N LEU A 225 -17.20 -11.57 -28.86
CA LEU A 225 -16.03 -12.37 -29.23
C LEU A 225 -15.16 -11.56 -30.20
N GLU A 226 -14.03 -11.07 -29.69
CA GLU A 226 -13.06 -10.32 -30.47
C GLU A 226 -12.02 -11.27 -31.07
N TRP A 227 -12.35 -11.79 -32.24
CA TRP A 227 -11.47 -12.70 -32.97
C TRP A 227 -10.73 -11.94 -34.07
N GLU A 228 -9.41 -11.85 -33.98
CA GLU A 228 -8.63 -10.86 -34.74
C GLU A 228 -8.08 -11.38 -36.08
N LEU A 229 -8.88 -12.12 -36.85
CA LEU A 229 -8.48 -12.70 -38.14
C LEU A 229 -7.96 -11.66 -39.16
N ARG A 230 -8.37 -10.40 -39.01
CA ARG A 230 -7.84 -9.27 -39.79
C ARG A 230 -6.32 -9.12 -39.66
N TRP A 231 -5.79 -9.22 -38.45
CA TRP A 231 -4.38 -9.01 -38.14
C TRP A 231 -3.61 -10.33 -38.05
N HIS A 232 -4.33 -11.41 -37.74
CA HIS A 232 -3.80 -12.76 -37.58
C HIS A 232 -4.48 -13.74 -38.55
N PRO A 233 -4.14 -13.71 -39.86
CA PRO A 233 -4.75 -14.58 -40.86
C PRO A 233 -4.43 -16.07 -40.65
N GLU A 234 -3.48 -16.40 -39.77
CA GLU A 234 -3.16 -17.76 -39.35
C GLU A 234 -4.16 -18.37 -38.36
N LEU A 235 -5.02 -17.56 -37.74
CA LEU A 235 -5.99 -18.06 -36.77
C LEU A 235 -7.00 -19.03 -37.43
N PRO A 236 -7.54 -19.98 -36.66
CA PRO A 236 -8.70 -20.76 -37.09
C PRO A 236 -9.86 -19.86 -37.57
N PRO A 237 -10.74 -20.37 -38.46
CA PRO A 237 -11.95 -19.66 -38.86
C PRO A 237 -12.78 -19.22 -37.65
N LEU A 238 -13.46 -18.08 -37.76
CA LEU A 238 -14.32 -17.55 -36.68
C LEU A 238 -15.37 -18.56 -36.19
N THR A 239 -15.86 -19.46 -37.06
CA THR A 239 -16.79 -20.54 -36.67
C THR A 239 -16.21 -21.46 -35.58
N ASP A 240 -14.91 -21.74 -35.63
CA ASP A 240 -14.24 -22.61 -34.66
C ASP A 240 -14.08 -21.89 -33.32
N ALA A 241 -13.75 -20.60 -33.36
CA ALA A 241 -13.65 -19.75 -32.18
C ALA A 241 -15.02 -19.56 -31.49
N LEU A 242 -16.09 -19.34 -32.26
CA LEU A 242 -17.47 -19.28 -31.75
C LEU A 242 -17.88 -20.59 -31.08
N ALA A 243 -17.58 -21.74 -31.70
CA ALA A 243 -17.87 -23.05 -31.13
C ALA A 243 -17.07 -23.30 -29.83
N ALA A 244 -15.81 -22.89 -29.78
CA ALA A 244 -14.98 -22.96 -28.59
C ALA A 244 -15.52 -22.05 -27.46
N ALA A 245 -15.89 -20.81 -27.79
CA ALA A 245 -16.51 -19.86 -26.87
C ALA A 245 -17.84 -20.41 -26.30
N ASP A 246 -18.70 -20.97 -27.14
CA ASP A 246 -19.97 -21.57 -26.72
C ASP A 246 -19.75 -22.77 -25.80
N SER A 247 -18.82 -23.65 -26.15
CA SER A 247 -18.44 -24.80 -25.34
C SER A 247 -17.92 -24.34 -23.97
N TRP A 248 -17.08 -23.31 -23.94
CA TRP A 248 -16.53 -22.76 -22.71
C TRP A 248 -17.60 -22.07 -21.84
N LEU A 249 -18.43 -21.20 -22.43
CA LEU A 249 -19.52 -20.51 -21.74
C LEU A 249 -20.61 -21.46 -21.25
N ALA A 250 -20.85 -22.58 -21.94
CA ALA A 250 -21.80 -23.60 -21.50
C ALA A 250 -21.35 -24.30 -20.21
N ARG A 251 -20.03 -24.39 -19.96
CA ARG A 251 -19.47 -24.90 -18.70
C ARG A 251 -19.52 -23.86 -17.56
N HIS A 252 -19.72 -22.59 -17.88
CA HIS A 252 -19.75 -21.47 -16.94
C HIS A 252 -21.05 -20.67 -17.10
N PRO A 253 -22.23 -21.25 -16.83
CA PRO A 253 -23.51 -20.58 -17.07
C PRO A 253 -23.68 -19.31 -16.22
N LEU A 254 -24.49 -18.37 -16.71
CA LEU A 254 -24.90 -17.19 -15.94
C LEU A 254 -25.70 -17.62 -14.70
N VAL A 255 -25.29 -17.15 -13.53
CA VAL A 255 -25.98 -17.43 -12.27
C VAL A 255 -27.16 -16.47 -12.10
N PRO A 256 -28.43 -16.96 -12.03
CA PRO A 256 -29.58 -16.07 -11.84
C PRO A 256 -29.51 -15.33 -10.50
N ARG A 257 -29.64 -14.00 -10.51
CA ARG A 257 -29.59 -13.21 -9.28
C ARG A 257 -30.89 -13.30 -8.47
N THR A 258 -30.74 -13.44 -7.16
CA THR A 258 -31.77 -13.27 -6.15
C THR A 258 -31.75 -11.80 -5.70
N PRO A 259 -32.85 -11.05 -5.81
CA PRO A 259 -32.90 -9.69 -5.32
C PRO A 259 -32.68 -9.64 -3.81
N VAL A 260 -31.72 -8.83 -3.38
CA VAL A 260 -31.36 -8.61 -1.98
C VAL A 260 -31.37 -7.10 -1.73
N GLN A 261 -32.06 -6.65 -0.68
CA GLN A 261 -32.17 -5.23 -0.34
C GLN A 261 -31.52 -4.91 1.01
N THR A 262 -31.52 -5.86 1.94
CA THR A 262 -30.96 -5.74 3.29
C THR A 262 -29.94 -6.84 3.58
N VAL A 263 -29.13 -6.67 4.63
CA VAL A 263 -28.22 -7.72 5.13
C VAL A 263 -29.00 -8.98 5.52
N ALA A 264 -30.17 -8.81 6.14
CA ALA A 264 -31.02 -9.92 6.54
C ALA A 264 -31.54 -10.73 5.32
N ASP A 265 -31.91 -10.05 4.23
CA ASP A 265 -32.30 -10.73 2.98
C ASP A 265 -31.12 -11.53 2.40
N ALA A 266 -29.92 -10.96 2.44
CA ALA A 266 -28.71 -11.60 1.95
C ALA A 266 -28.41 -12.87 2.76
N LEU A 267 -28.40 -12.75 4.10
CA LEU A 267 -28.16 -13.85 5.02
C LEU A 267 -29.18 -15.00 4.83
N ALA A 268 -30.46 -14.65 4.66
CA ALA A 268 -31.53 -15.62 4.43
C ALA A 268 -31.43 -16.31 3.06
N ALA A 269 -30.82 -15.65 2.08
CA ALA A 269 -30.63 -16.20 0.75
C ALA A 269 -29.44 -17.18 0.66
N LEU A 270 -28.46 -17.11 1.56
CA LEU A 270 -27.24 -17.94 1.54
C LEU A 270 -27.51 -19.40 1.95
N THR A 271 -26.87 -20.36 1.28
CA THR A 271 -26.79 -21.75 1.76
C THR A 271 -25.80 -21.87 2.91
N LEU A 272 -25.81 -23.00 3.62
CA LEU A 272 -24.84 -23.25 4.68
C LEU A 272 -23.40 -23.26 4.15
N GLU A 273 -23.19 -23.88 2.99
CA GLU A 273 -21.88 -23.93 2.33
C GLU A 273 -21.39 -22.54 1.93
N GLU A 274 -22.28 -21.68 1.39
CA GLU A 274 -21.96 -20.29 1.08
C GLU A 274 -21.62 -19.50 2.36
N LYS A 275 -22.32 -19.73 3.48
CA LYS A 275 -22.03 -19.11 4.78
C LYS A 275 -20.66 -19.51 5.32
N VAL A 276 -20.31 -20.80 5.27
CA VAL A 276 -19.00 -21.30 5.71
C VAL A 276 -17.89 -20.76 4.82
N ALA A 277 -18.10 -20.71 3.51
CA ALA A 277 -17.09 -20.19 2.58
C ALA A 277 -16.84 -18.68 2.74
N LEU A 278 -17.78 -17.92 3.30
CA LEU A 278 -17.62 -16.48 3.53
C LEU A 278 -16.74 -16.16 4.75
N VAL A 279 -16.71 -17.02 5.76
CA VAL A 279 -15.90 -16.82 6.99
C VAL A 279 -14.47 -17.35 6.86
N SER A 280 -14.13 -17.93 5.72
CA SER A 280 -12.77 -18.19 5.25
C SER A 280 -12.43 -17.22 4.12
N GLY A 281 -11.16 -16.81 4.00
CA GLY A 281 -10.69 -16.13 2.79
C GLY A 281 -11.00 -16.96 1.54
N GLY A 282 -11.34 -16.29 0.44
CA GLY A 282 -11.48 -16.90 -0.88
C GLY A 282 -10.13 -17.14 -1.56
N ASP A 283 -9.15 -16.28 -1.28
CA ASP A 283 -7.74 -16.45 -1.65
C ASP A 283 -6.84 -15.75 -0.61
N PHE A 284 -5.61 -15.40 -0.98
CA PHE A 284 -4.68 -14.70 -0.10
C PHE A 284 -5.17 -13.32 0.35
N TRP A 285 -5.91 -12.60 -0.50
CA TRP A 285 -6.30 -11.19 -0.32
C TRP A 285 -7.81 -10.96 -0.32
N THR A 286 -8.63 -11.91 -0.75
CA THR A 286 -10.06 -11.68 -1.00
C THR A 286 -10.99 -12.58 -0.20
N THR A 287 -12.23 -12.14 0.01
CA THR A 287 -13.32 -13.02 0.48
C THR A 287 -13.97 -13.77 -0.68
N THR A 288 -14.63 -14.89 -0.39
CA THR A 288 -15.42 -15.63 -1.39
C THR A 288 -16.54 -14.79 -2.02
N ALA A 289 -16.66 -14.81 -3.35
CA ALA A 289 -17.77 -14.21 -4.07
C ALA A 289 -19.06 -15.04 -3.95
N VAL A 290 -20.22 -14.38 -3.94
CA VAL A 290 -21.52 -15.05 -4.10
C VAL A 290 -22.36 -14.32 -5.16
N PRO A 291 -22.09 -14.55 -6.46
CA PRO A 291 -22.74 -13.81 -7.56
C PRO A 291 -24.27 -13.90 -7.55
N ARG A 292 -24.83 -15.01 -7.06
CA ARG A 292 -26.29 -15.22 -6.98
C ARG A 292 -27.00 -14.17 -6.13
N ILE A 293 -26.36 -13.61 -5.11
CA ILE A 293 -26.92 -12.51 -4.31
C ILE A 293 -26.34 -11.14 -4.70
N GLY A 294 -25.42 -11.13 -5.68
CA GLY A 294 -24.69 -9.93 -6.08
C GLY A 294 -23.55 -9.54 -5.16
N LEU A 295 -23.02 -10.48 -4.39
CA LEU A 295 -21.86 -10.25 -3.54
C LEU A 295 -20.59 -10.50 -4.37
N ARG A 296 -19.81 -9.45 -4.63
CA ARG A 296 -18.44 -9.60 -5.18
C ARG A 296 -17.44 -9.87 -4.05
N PRO A 297 -16.22 -10.36 -4.36
CA PRO A 297 -15.15 -10.40 -3.37
C PRO A 297 -14.89 -9.02 -2.77
N ILE A 298 -14.65 -8.99 -1.46
CA ILE A 298 -14.03 -7.87 -0.76
C ILE A 298 -12.53 -8.09 -0.84
N VAL A 299 -11.77 -7.08 -1.29
CA VAL A 299 -10.32 -7.14 -1.44
C VAL A 299 -9.63 -6.45 -0.27
N PHE A 300 -8.76 -7.16 0.43
CA PHE A 300 -7.90 -6.66 1.50
C PHE A 300 -6.47 -6.46 0.96
N SER A 301 -5.75 -5.47 1.48
CA SER A 301 -4.33 -5.29 1.18
C SER A 301 -3.59 -4.58 2.29
N ASP A 302 -2.31 -4.92 2.51
CA ASP A 302 -1.44 -4.09 3.33
C ASP A 302 -1.13 -2.76 2.63
N GLY A 303 -0.77 -1.69 3.33
CA GLY A 303 -0.77 -1.55 4.78
C GLY A 303 -0.50 -0.11 5.18
N PRO A 304 0.04 0.14 6.38
CA PRO A 304 -0.12 1.44 7.05
C PRO A 304 0.59 2.64 6.38
N ALA A 305 1.55 2.42 5.48
CA ALA A 305 2.34 3.46 4.81
C ALA A 305 2.44 3.27 3.28
N GLY A 306 1.39 2.70 2.68
CA GLY A 306 1.25 2.47 1.24
C GLY A 306 0.32 1.29 0.96
N VAL A 307 -0.47 1.32 -0.12
CA VAL A 307 -1.39 0.21 -0.44
C VAL A 307 -0.77 -0.68 -1.50
N ARG A 308 -0.36 -1.89 -1.11
CA ARG A 308 0.37 -2.82 -1.98
C ARG A 308 -0.47 -3.32 -3.15
N GLY A 309 -1.77 -3.48 -2.96
CA GLY A 309 -2.67 -4.14 -3.90
C GLY A 309 -2.72 -5.67 -3.72
N PRO A 310 -3.46 -6.38 -4.59
CA PRO A 310 -3.60 -7.83 -4.56
C PRO A 310 -2.40 -8.59 -5.17
N SER A 311 -1.42 -7.85 -5.71
CA SER A 311 -0.15 -8.34 -6.23
C SER A 311 0.93 -7.32 -5.91
N MET A 312 2.19 -7.75 -5.79
CA MET A 312 3.31 -6.85 -5.49
C MET A 312 4.38 -6.96 -6.56
N ASP A 313 4.41 -6.10 -7.56
CA ASP A 313 5.54 -6.00 -8.48
C ASP A 313 5.64 -4.66 -9.24
N GLU A 314 6.65 -4.52 -10.10
CA GLU A 314 7.02 -3.28 -10.79
C GLU A 314 5.99 -2.78 -11.82
N ARG A 315 5.01 -3.62 -12.20
CA ARG A 315 3.95 -3.25 -13.15
C ARG A 315 2.80 -2.51 -12.48
N GLN A 316 2.67 -2.68 -11.17
CA GLN A 316 1.69 -2.01 -10.33
C GLN A 316 2.43 -1.32 -9.18
N PRO A 317 3.26 -0.28 -9.47
CA PRO A 317 3.93 0.47 -8.42
C PRO A 317 2.89 1.08 -7.48
N SER A 318 3.28 1.52 -6.29
CA SER A 318 2.39 2.06 -5.26
C SER A 318 3.00 3.24 -4.50
N LEU A 319 2.13 4.09 -3.95
CA LEU A 319 2.47 5.20 -3.09
C LEU A 319 3.27 4.71 -1.88
N ASN A 320 4.50 5.20 -1.79
CA ASN A 320 5.45 4.88 -0.75
C ASN A 320 5.56 6.04 0.23
N LEU A 321 4.75 6.03 1.28
CA LEU A 321 4.75 7.08 2.29
C LEU A 321 5.88 6.88 3.31
N PRO A 322 6.32 7.96 3.97
CA PRO A 322 7.10 7.85 5.20
C PRO A 322 6.48 6.89 6.22
N SER A 323 7.32 6.22 7.01
CA SER A 323 6.88 5.25 8.02
C SER A 323 6.03 5.87 9.12
N ALA A 324 5.34 5.03 9.91
CA ALA A 324 4.38 5.48 10.92
C ALA A 324 5.01 6.39 11.98
N GLY A 325 6.30 6.20 12.29
CA GLY A 325 7.07 7.11 13.14
C GLY A 325 7.09 8.56 12.64
N ALA A 326 7.13 8.79 11.32
CA ALA A 326 7.02 10.14 10.74
C ALA A 326 5.62 10.74 10.92
N LEU A 327 4.57 9.94 10.72
CA LEU A 327 3.20 10.40 10.97
C LEU A 327 2.98 10.73 12.45
N ALA A 328 3.46 9.87 13.35
CA ALA A 328 3.39 10.12 14.79
C ALA A 328 4.20 11.35 15.21
N ALA A 329 5.39 11.51 14.65
CA ALA A 329 6.24 12.66 14.91
C ALA A 329 5.65 13.98 14.41
N SER A 330 4.66 13.94 13.51
CA SER A 330 3.93 15.14 13.12
C SER A 330 3.07 15.70 14.25
N TRP A 331 2.54 14.88 15.16
CA TRP A 331 1.54 15.28 16.16
C TRP A 331 0.36 16.05 15.53
N ASP A 332 -0.07 15.62 14.34
CA ASP A 332 -1.01 16.37 13.49
C ASP A 332 -2.20 15.48 13.06
N PRO A 333 -3.30 15.50 13.81
CA PRO A 333 -4.49 14.73 13.46
C PRO A 333 -5.10 15.15 12.11
N ALA A 334 -4.86 16.37 11.63
CA ALA A 334 -5.32 16.79 10.31
C ALA A 334 -4.47 16.16 9.20
N LEU A 335 -3.15 16.05 9.39
CA LEU A 335 -2.27 15.32 8.49
C LEU A 335 -2.59 13.82 8.46
N ALA A 336 -2.91 13.22 9.62
CA ALA A 336 -3.31 11.81 9.68
C ALA A 336 -4.58 11.52 8.85
N TYR A 337 -5.56 12.43 8.88
CA TYR A 337 -6.73 12.36 7.99
C TYR A 337 -6.35 12.44 6.50
N GLN A 338 -5.46 13.38 6.14
CA GLN A 338 -4.98 13.51 4.76
C GLN A 338 -4.28 12.24 4.30
N VAL A 339 -3.41 11.67 5.13
CA VAL A 339 -2.75 10.38 4.85
C VAL A 339 -3.77 9.26 4.62
N GLY A 340 -4.82 9.18 5.45
CA GLY A 340 -5.91 8.22 5.26
C GLY A 340 -6.61 8.38 3.91
N SER A 341 -6.93 9.61 3.49
CA SER A 341 -7.58 9.89 2.20
C SER A 341 -6.67 9.59 0.99
N GLU A 342 -5.37 9.89 1.09
CA GLU A 342 -4.40 9.51 0.05
C GLU A 342 -4.29 7.99 -0.10
N LEU A 343 -4.33 7.26 1.01
CA LEU A 343 -4.37 5.80 0.99
C LEU A 343 -5.71 5.26 0.48
N ALA A 344 -6.82 5.97 0.65
CA ALA A 344 -8.11 5.61 0.06
C ALA A 344 -8.08 5.74 -1.47
N SER A 345 -7.53 6.85 -1.96
CA SER A 345 -7.26 7.06 -3.39
C SER A 345 -6.36 5.97 -3.96
N GLU A 346 -5.29 5.62 -3.23
CA GLU A 346 -4.38 4.57 -3.64
C GLU A 346 -5.02 3.17 -3.60
N ALA A 347 -5.87 2.89 -2.60
CA ALA A 347 -6.65 1.66 -2.53
C ALA A 347 -7.61 1.55 -3.72
N ALA A 348 -8.30 2.63 -4.08
CA ALA A 348 -9.17 2.67 -5.25
C ALA A 348 -8.41 2.38 -6.54
N ARG A 349 -7.18 2.92 -6.68
CA ARG A 349 -6.30 2.66 -7.82
C ARG A 349 -5.94 1.18 -7.98
N HIS A 350 -5.85 0.44 -6.86
CA HIS A 350 -5.59 -0.99 -6.85
C HIS A 350 -6.84 -1.88 -6.77
N GLY A 351 -8.05 -1.29 -6.71
CA GLY A 351 -9.29 -2.04 -6.50
C GLY A 351 -9.37 -2.74 -5.14
N VAL A 352 -8.79 -2.12 -4.11
CA VAL A 352 -8.78 -2.58 -2.70
C VAL A 352 -9.95 -1.96 -1.94
N ASP A 353 -10.68 -2.78 -1.19
CA ASP A 353 -11.84 -2.36 -0.38
C ASP A 353 -11.47 -2.08 1.08
N VAL A 354 -10.44 -2.77 1.61
CA VAL A 354 -9.99 -2.63 2.99
C VAL A 354 -8.47 -2.55 3.06
N VAL A 355 -7.96 -1.46 3.62
CA VAL A 355 -6.53 -1.27 3.92
C VAL A 355 -6.24 -1.85 5.30
N LEU A 356 -5.25 -2.75 5.37
CA LEU A 356 -4.81 -3.39 6.62
C LEU A 356 -3.92 -2.45 7.44
N GLY A 357 -4.50 -1.36 7.90
CA GLY A 357 -3.88 -0.34 8.74
C GLY A 357 -4.92 0.61 9.34
N PRO A 358 -4.57 1.39 10.38
CA PRO A 358 -3.21 1.59 10.89
C PRO A 358 -2.78 0.52 11.91
N THR A 359 -1.47 0.38 12.10
CA THR A 359 -0.90 -0.42 13.20
C THR A 359 -0.82 0.45 14.46
N VAL A 360 -1.52 0.04 15.52
CA VAL A 360 -1.76 0.81 16.75
C VAL A 360 -1.21 0.16 18.02
N ASN A 361 -0.40 -0.90 17.87
CA ASN A 361 0.45 -1.43 18.95
C ASN A 361 1.36 -0.32 19.50
N LEU A 362 1.82 -0.47 20.75
CA LEU A 362 2.59 0.58 21.42
C LEU A 362 4.09 0.26 21.41
N HIS A 363 4.92 1.29 21.35
CA HIS A 363 6.38 1.13 21.47
C HIS A 363 6.77 0.84 22.93
N ARG A 364 6.53 -0.40 23.38
CA ARG A 364 6.80 -0.85 24.75
C ARG A 364 8.29 -0.83 25.08
N THR A 365 9.10 -1.35 24.16
CA THR A 365 10.55 -1.49 24.28
C THR A 365 11.20 -0.93 23.02
N PRO A 366 12.38 -0.28 23.11
CA PRO A 366 13.09 0.13 21.93
C PRO A 366 13.47 -1.07 21.06
N LEU A 367 13.52 -2.31 21.55
CA LEU A 367 13.92 -3.45 20.73
C LEU A 367 12.84 -3.97 19.75
N GLY A 368 11.60 -3.47 19.82
CA GLY A 368 10.48 -3.98 19.02
C GLY A 368 10.73 -3.90 17.51
N GLY A 369 10.61 -5.04 16.82
CA GLY A 369 10.94 -5.19 15.39
C GLY A 369 10.07 -4.37 14.44
N ARG A 370 8.80 -4.15 14.80
CA ARG A 370 7.80 -3.39 14.02
C ARG A 370 7.49 -2.02 14.61
N SER A 371 8.36 -1.48 15.47
CA SER A 371 8.17 -0.12 15.99
C SER A 371 8.12 0.91 14.85
N PHE A 372 8.82 0.69 13.73
CA PHE A 372 8.74 1.57 12.56
C PHE A 372 7.33 1.63 11.93
N GLU A 373 6.51 0.60 12.15
CA GLU A 373 5.18 0.43 11.58
C GLU A 373 4.08 0.94 12.54
N SER A 374 4.41 1.09 13.82
CA SER A 374 3.51 1.61 14.86
C SER A 374 3.73 3.10 15.10
N LEU A 375 2.79 3.74 15.79
CA LEU A 375 2.79 5.20 15.95
C LEU A 375 3.68 5.67 17.11
N SER A 376 3.38 5.25 18.34
CA SER A 376 3.99 5.86 19.53
C SER A 376 4.06 4.91 20.74
N GLU A 377 4.90 5.27 21.72
CA GLU A 377 4.85 4.71 23.07
C GLU A 377 3.66 5.25 23.90
N ASP A 378 2.94 6.26 23.40
CA ASP A 378 1.83 6.90 24.11
C ASP A 378 0.46 6.56 23.48
N PRO A 379 -0.51 6.04 24.28
CA PRO A 379 -1.80 5.65 23.74
C PRO A 379 -2.68 6.84 23.33
N LEU A 380 -2.55 8.02 23.95
CA LEU A 380 -3.34 9.20 23.54
C LEU A 380 -2.86 9.70 22.17
N LEU A 381 -1.54 9.81 21.96
CA LEU A 381 -1.00 10.21 20.66
C LEU A 381 -1.35 9.19 19.57
N THR A 382 -1.18 7.90 19.84
CA THR A 382 -1.58 6.82 18.92
C THR A 382 -3.05 6.94 18.54
N SER A 383 -3.94 7.11 19.52
CA SER A 383 -5.39 7.20 19.29
C SER A 383 -5.80 8.45 18.51
N ALA A 384 -5.24 9.60 18.86
CA ALA A 384 -5.54 10.88 18.21
C ALA A 384 -5.20 10.88 16.71
N LEU A 385 -4.16 10.12 16.31
CA LEU A 385 -3.75 10.00 14.91
C LEU A 385 -4.48 8.85 14.21
N ALA A 386 -4.57 7.67 14.83
CA ALA A 386 -5.20 6.50 14.25
C ALA A 386 -6.67 6.74 13.90
N THR A 387 -7.43 7.39 14.79
CA THR A 387 -8.86 7.70 14.54
C THR A 387 -9.06 8.63 13.34
N ARG A 388 -8.16 9.59 13.12
CA ARG A 388 -8.21 10.48 11.95
C ARG A 388 -7.74 9.80 10.67
N TYR A 389 -6.72 8.94 10.75
CA TYR A 389 -6.32 8.07 9.64
C TYR A 389 -7.49 7.17 9.20
N ILE A 390 -8.17 6.52 10.15
CA ILE A 390 -9.34 5.67 9.91
C ILE A 390 -10.46 6.47 9.22
N ALA A 391 -10.76 7.67 9.75
CA ALA A 391 -11.77 8.54 9.13
C ALA A 391 -11.41 8.90 7.68
N GLY A 392 -10.15 9.22 7.40
CA GLY A 392 -9.70 9.55 6.04
C GLY A 392 -9.92 8.42 5.03
N LEU A 393 -9.74 7.16 5.44
CA LEU A 393 -10.05 6.00 4.59
C LEU A 393 -11.56 5.82 4.39
N GLN A 394 -12.30 5.81 5.49
CA GLN A 394 -13.71 5.40 5.48
C GLN A 394 -14.66 6.47 4.93
N ASP A 395 -14.32 7.76 5.05
CA ASP A 395 -15.08 8.85 4.44
C ASP A 395 -15.04 8.77 2.90
N ASP A 396 -14.00 8.13 2.35
CA ASP A 396 -13.82 7.83 0.92
C ASP A 396 -14.28 6.41 0.55
N GLY A 397 -15.02 5.71 1.43
CA GLY A 397 -15.63 4.41 1.13
C GLY A 397 -14.68 3.20 1.24
N VAL A 398 -13.45 3.39 1.72
CA VAL A 398 -12.45 2.32 1.93
C VAL A 398 -12.39 1.95 3.41
N GLY A 399 -12.46 0.66 3.74
CA GLY A 399 -12.38 0.18 5.11
C GLY A 399 -10.97 0.32 5.69
N ALA A 400 -10.89 0.72 6.96
CA ALA A 400 -9.65 0.66 7.74
C ALA A 400 -9.62 -0.59 8.64
N CYS A 401 -8.43 -1.01 9.05
CA CYS A 401 -8.19 -2.14 9.93
C CYS A 401 -7.23 -1.78 11.06
N ALA A 402 -7.76 -1.54 12.26
CA ALA A 402 -6.90 -1.33 13.43
C ALA A 402 -6.22 -2.66 13.80
N LYS A 403 -4.88 -2.68 13.83
CA LYS A 403 -4.09 -3.90 14.08
C LYS A 403 -2.91 -3.69 15.03
N HIS A 404 -2.44 -4.70 15.76
CA HIS A 404 -2.97 -6.08 15.89
C HIS A 404 -3.52 -6.24 17.32
N TYR A 405 -4.78 -6.63 17.41
CA TYR A 405 -5.55 -6.75 18.64
C TYR A 405 -5.26 -8.10 19.32
N VAL A 406 -4.56 -8.17 20.46
CA VAL A 406 -3.84 -7.09 21.16
C VAL A 406 -2.54 -7.65 21.75
N LEU A 407 -1.65 -6.76 22.21
CA LEU A 407 -0.35 -7.08 22.82
C LEU A 407 0.68 -7.69 21.86
N ASN A 408 0.57 -7.42 20.56
CA ASN A 408 1.56 -7.79 19.56
C ASN A 408 2.72 -6.76 19.49
N ASP A 409 3.31 -6.45 20.63
CA ASP A 409 4.34 -5.41 20.76
C ASP A 409 5.78 -5.98 20.67
N SER A 410 5.92 -7.27 20.31
CA SER A 410 7.18 -7.99 20.13
C SER A 410 7.02 -9.07 19.05
N GLU A 411 8.01 -9.16 18.16
CA GLU A 411 8.01 -10.15 17.07
C GLU A 411 8.60 -11.50 17.48
N THR A 412 9.40 -11.54 18.55
CA THR A 412 10.05 -12.74 19.05
C THR A 412 9.01 -13.79 19.43
N GLU A 413 9.01 -14.94 18.73
CA GLU A 413 8.05 -16.01 18.93
C GLU A 413 6.58 -15.56 18.83
N ARG A 414 6.27 -14.47 18.09
CA ARG A 414 4.92 -13.85 18.03
C ARG A 414 3.77 -14.83 17.79
N MET A 415 4.04 -15.92 17.07
CA MET A 415 3.09 -16.97 16.73
C MET A 415 2.77 -17.95 17.87
N THR A 416 3.56 -17.96 18.94
CA THR A 416 3.47 -18.97 20.02
C THR A 416 3.55 -18.36 21.41
N VAL A 417 4.08 -17.15 21.55
CA VAL A 417 4.22 -16.46 22.84
C VAL A 417 2.85 -16.18 23.47
N SER A 418 2.77 -16.35 24.79
CA SER A 418 1.68 -15.81 25.59
C SER A 418 2.14 -14.56 26.32
N VAL A 419 1.41 -13.46 26.13
CA VAL A 419 1.65 -12.22 26.85
C VAL A 419 0.76 -12.19 28.10
N GLU A 420 1.35 -11.83 29.23
CA GLU A 420 0.62 -11.60 30.49
C GLU A 420 0.76 -10.12 30.87
N ALA A 421 -0.38 -9.42 30.98
CA ALA A 421 -0.47 -8.03 31.42
C ALA A 421 -1.66 -7.88 32.37
N ASP A 422 -1.51 -7.10 33.45
CA ASP A 422 -2.62 -6.87 34.36
C ASP A 422 -3.73 -6.03 33.70
N GLU A 423 -4.97 -6.16 34.21
CA GLU A 423 -6.15 -5.54 33.61
C GLU A 423 -6.04 -4.01 33.53
N THR A 424 -5.43 -3.34 34.51
CA THR A 424 -5.22 -1.89 34.47
C THR A 424 -4.27 -1.52 33.33
N THR A 425 -3.14 -2.22 33.22
CA THR A 425 -2.18 -2.02 32.12
C THR A 425 -2.81 -2.26 30.76
N LEU A 426 -3.57 -3.35 30.63
CA LEU A 426 -4.27 -3.70 29.40
C LEU A 426 -5.28 -2.60 29.01
N ARG A 427 -6.10 -2.12 29.94
CA ARG A 427 -7.16 -1.10 29.72
C ARG A 427 -6.61 0.30 29.49
N GLU A 428 -5.60 0.71 30.25
CA GLU A 428 -5.07 2.09 30.18
C GLU A 428 -4.11 2.32 29.01
N LEU A 429 -3.43 1.27 28.54
CA LEU A 429 -2.44 1.37 27.47
C LEU A 429 -2.90 0.67 26.19
N TYR A 430 -2.94 -0.66 26.20
CA TYR A 430 -2.92 -1.45 24.97
C TYR A 430 -4.28 -1.61 24.29
N LEU A 431 -5.36 -1.61 25.07
CA LEU A 431 -6.73 -1.60 24.56
C LEU A 431 -7.20 -0.21 24.15
N ARG A 432 -6.63 0.85 24.74
CA ARG A 432 -7.09 2.22 24.54
C ARG A 432 -7.12 2.66 23.06
N PRO A 433 -6.08 2.44 22.24
CA PRO A 433 -6.14 2.76 20.81
C PRO A 433 -7.24 2.03 20.05
N PHE A 434 -7.61 0.82 20.46
CA PHE A 434 -8.69 0.06 19.85
C PHE A 434 -10.07 0.52 20.35
N GLU A 435 -10.22 0.85 21.65
CA GLU A 435 -11.44 1.49 22.19
C GLU A 435 -11.76 2.76 21.40
N ASP A 436 -10.75 3.62 21.21
CA ASP A 436 -10.89 4.89 20.49
C ASP A 436 -11.15 4.67 18.98
N ALA A 437 -10.54 3.66 18.36
CA ALA A 437 -10.82 3.28 16.97
C ALA A 437 -12.27 2.77 16.77
N VAL A 438 -12.78 1.96 17.71
CA VAL A 438 -14.18 1.50 17.70
C VAL A 438 -15.14 2.67 17.91
N ALA A 439 -14.83 3.58 18.85
CA ALA A 439 -15.60 4.81 19.05
C ALA A 439 -15.61 5.72 17.81
N ALA A 440 -14.52 5.71 17.03
CA ALA A 440 -14.43 6.40 15.73
C ALA A 440 -15.11 5.63 14.58
N GLY A 441 -15.66 4.44 14.83
CA GLY A 441 -16.41 3.66 13.86
C GLY A 441 -15.55 2.87 12.89
N VAL A 442 -14.40 2.34 13.31
CA VAL A 442 -13.57 1.45 12.49
C VAL A 442 -14.36 0.24 11.99
N TRP A 443 -14.19 -0.14 10.72
CA TRP A 443 -14.97 -1.23 10.11
C TRP A 443 -14.37 -2.61 10.34
N THR A 444 -13.06 -2.70 10.54
CA THR A 444 -12.38 -3.97 10.79
C THR A 444 -11.31 -3.85 11.87
N VAL A 445 -11.08 -4.94 12.60
CA VAL A 445 -9.98 -5.10 13.57
C VAL A 445 -9.26 -6.39 13.24
N MET A 446 -7.93 -6.41 13.30
CA MET A 446 -7.15 -7.62 13.07
C MET A 446 -6.76 -8.27 14.39
N SER A 447 -7.15 -9.53 14.62
CA SER A 447 -6.67 -10.29 15.79
C SER A 447 -5.18 -10.62 15.65
N ALA A 448 -4.40 -10.46 16.71
CA ALA A 448 -2.97 -10.72 16.72
C ALA A 448 -2.59 -12.21 16.64
N TYR A 449 -1.31 -12.47 16.40
CA TYR A 449 -0.72 -13.82 16.42
C TYR A 449 -0.57 -14.41 17.83
N ASN A 450 -0.21 -13.57 18.80
CA ASN A 450 0.14 -14.03 20.14
C ASN A 450 -1.06 -14.56 20.93
N SER A 451 -0.78 -15.22 22.04
CA SER A 451 -1.77 -15.48 23.08
C SER A 451 -1.76 -14.36 24.12
N VAL A 452 -2.88 -14.19 24.82
CA VAL A 452 -3.00 -13.36 26.01
C VAL A 452 -3.53 -14.24 27.14
N ASP A 453 -2.82 -14.25 28.27
CA ASP A 453 -3.14 -15.08 29.44
C ASP A 453 -3.37 -16.56 29.11
N GLY A 454 -2.56 -17.09 28.19
CA GLY A 454 -2.56 -18.50 27.77
C GLY A 454 -3.55 -18.86 26.67
N VAL A 455 -4.35 -17.91 26.18
CA VAL A 455 -5.36 -18.13 25.12
C VAL A 455 -5.00 -17.34 23.87
N ARG A 456 -4.96 -18.01 22.70
CA ARG A 456 -4.66 -17.38 21.41
C ARG A 456 -5.63 -16.25 21.12
N MET A 457 -5.16 -15.14 20.57
CA MET A 457 -6.05 -13.99 20.32
C MET A 457 -7.23 -14.30 19.40
N THR A 458 -7.08 -15.21 18.44
CA THR A 458 -8.19 -15.69 17.58
C THR A 458 -9.28 -16.48 18.33
N GLU A 459 -8.99 -16.94 19.54
CA GLU A 459 -9.86 -17.73 20.41
C GLU A 459 -10.22 -16.98 21.71
N ASN A 460 -9.66 -15.79 21.93
CA ASN A 460 -9.69 -15.09 23.21
C ASN A 460 -11.01 -14.32 23.43
N ASP A 461 -11.51 -14.33 24.66
CA ASP A 461 -12.73 -13.62 25.06
C ASP A 461 -12.62 -12.10 24.86
N LEU A 462 -11.41 -11.53 24.78
CA LEU A 462 -11.18 -10.12 24.44
C LEU A 462 -11.78 -9.69 23.09
N LEU A 463 -11.99 -10.63 22.15
CA LEU A 463 -12.70 -10.37 20.89
C LEU A 463 -14.21 -10.17 21.06
N ARG A 464 -14.77 -10.60 22.20
CA ARG A 464 -16.16 -10.38 22.59
C ARG A 464 -16.25 -9.27 23.63
N ASP A 465 -15.49 -9.38 24.72
CA ASP A 465 -15.50 -8.48 25.86
C ASP A 465 -14.08 -7.98 26.17
N PRO A 466 -13.75 -6.70 25.94
CA PRO A 466 -14.68 -5.57 25.81
C PRO A 466 -15.15 -5.22 24.38
N LEU A 467 -14.50 -5.79 23.35
CA LEU A 467 -14.60 -5.30 21.97
C LEU A 467 -16.05 -5.08 21.48
N ARG A 468 -16.93 -6.07 21.68
CA ARG A 468 -18.32 -6.04 21.23
C ARG A 468 -19.29 -5.71 22.36
N SER A 469 -19.15 -6.34 23.52
CA SER A 469 -20.07 -6.16 24.65
C SER A 469 -20.04 -4.77 25.28
N GLU A 470 -18.84 -4.19 25.41
CA GLU A 470 -18.65 -2.90 26.08
C GLU A 470 -18.57 -1.76 25.07
N TRP A 471 -17.77 -1.91 24.01
CA TRP A 471 -17.52 -0.82 23.05
C TRP A 471 -18.49 -0.83 21.87
N GLY A 472 -19.26 -1.90 21.68
CA GLY A 472 -20.29 -1.98 20.63
C GLY A 472 -19.72 -2.15 19.23
N PHE A 473 -18.53 -2.75 19.08
CA PHE A 473 -17.97 -3.04 17.75
C PHE A 473 -18.91 -3.93 16.93
N ASP A 474 -19.34 -3.41 15.77
CA ASP A 474 -20.25 -4.08 14.84
C ASP A 474 -19.56 -4.51 13.53
N GLY A 475 -18.24 -4.32 13.46
CA GLY A 475 -17.41 -4.63 12.31
C GLY A 475 -16.94 -6.09 12.28
N VAL A 476 -15.95 -6.35 11.42
CA VAL A 476 -15.36 -7.67 11.20
C VAL A 476 -14.04 -7.79 11.95
N VAL A 477 -13.88 -8.86 12.74
CA VAL A 477 -12.58 -9.33 13.22
C VAL A 477 -11.97 -10.23 12.15
N VAL A 478 -10.97 -9.70 11.45
CA VAL A 478 -10.15 -10.46 10.49
C VAL A 478 -8.94 -11.03 11.21
N SER A 479 -8.48 -12.22 10.85
CA SER A 479 -7.28 -12.78 11.49
C SER A 479 -6.03 -12.17 10.87
N ASP A 480 -4.95 -12.11 11.64
CA ASP A 480 -3.63 -12.05 11.00
C ASP A 480 -3.42 -13.33 10.15
N TRP A 481 -2.52 -13.28 9.18
CA TRP A 481 -2.37 -14.31 8.15
C TRP A 481 -1.90 -15.63 8.78
N SER A 482 -2.73 -16.68 8.72
CA SER A 482 -2.51 -17.98 9.35
C SER A 482 -2.56 -17.99 10.90
N ALA A 483 -3.15 -16.96 11.52
CA ALA A 483 -3.32 -16.92 12.98
C ALA A 483 -4.43 -17.87 13.48
N VAL A 484 -5.42 -18.20 12.64
CA VAL A 484 -6.47 -19.18 12.96
C VAL A 484 -5.90 -20.59 12.80
N ARG A 485 -5.91 -21.37 13.89
CA ARG A 485 -5.26 -22.69 13.97
C ARG A 485 -6.16 -23.81 14.49
N SER A 486 -7.40 -23.50 14.83
CA SER A 486 -8.38 -24.48 15.33
C SER A 486 -9.81 -24.07 14.98
N LEU A 487 -10.75 -25.00 15.17
CA LEU A 487 -12.18 -24.71 15.13
C LEU A 487 -12.67 -23.92 16.34
N ASP A 488 -11.91 -23.85 17.44
CA ASP A 488 -12.34 -23.14 18.64
C ASP A 488 -12.51 -21.65 18.35
N ALA A 489 -11.68 -21.10 17.46
CA ALA A 489 -11.79 -19.72 16.98
C ALA A 489 -13.14 -19.44 16.30
N ALA A 490 -13.77 -20.44 15.65
CA ALA A 490 -15.09 -20.29 15.04
C ALA A 490 -16.21 -20.17 16.09
N SER A 491 -15.97 -20.60 17.33
CA SER A 491 -16.89 -20.40 18.46
C SER A 491 -16.59 -19.11 19.24
N ALA A 492 -15.43 -18.49 19.00
CA ALA A 492 -15.00 -17.23 19.60
C ALA A 492 -15.45 -16.01 18.77
N GLY A 493 -14.93 -14.82 19.11
CA GLY A 493 -15.25 -13.55 18.44
C GLY A 493 -14.61 -13.35 17.05
N GLN A 494 -13.86 -14.33 16.53
CA GLN A 494 -13.20 -14.25 15.22
C GLN A 494 -14.20 -14.40 14.06
N ASP A 495 -14.28 -13.45 13.13
CA ASP A 495 -15.28 -13.51 12.05
C ASP A 495 -14.73 -14.09 10.74
N LEU A 496 -13.50 -13.72 10.38
CA LEU A 496 -12.86 -14.09 9.11
C LEU A 496 -11.47 -14.67 9.35
N ALA A 497 -11.23 -15.88 8.84
CA ALA A 497 -9.91 -16.51 8.80
C ALA A 497 -9.19 -16.18 7.48
N MET A 498 -8.00 -15.57 7.57
CA MET A 498 -7.13 -15.24 6.44
C MET A 498 -5.76 -15.92 6.58
N PRO A 499 -5.08 -16.27 5.46
CA PRO A 499 -5.61 -16.29 4.09
C PRO A 499 -6.60 -17.45 3.88
N GLY A 500 -7.27 -17.45 2.72
CA GLY A 500 -8.05 -18.58 2.22
C GLY A 500 -7.21 -19.76 1.73
N SER A 501 -7.86 -20.87 1.42
CA SER A 501 -7.21 -22.02 0.77
C SER A 501 -7.01 -21.77 -0.73
N ASP A 502 -5.80 -22.02 -1.25
CA ASP A 502 -5.47 -21.92 -2.68
C ASP A 502 -5.94 -23.14 -3.50
N GLY A 503 -6.87 -23.92 -2.95
CA GLY A 503 -7.36 -25.17 -3.52
C GLY A 503 -6.45 -26.39 -3.30
N GLN A 504 -5.29 -26.29 -2.64
CA GLN A 504 -4.44 -27.46 -2.32
C GLN A 504 -4.32 -27.80 -0.83
N GLN A 505 -4.36 -26.82 0.06
CA GLN A 505 -4.43 -27.05 1.51
C GLN A 505 -5.77 -26.51 2.02
N GLY A 506 -6.68 -27.39 2.46
CA GLY A 506 -7.93 -26.95 3.05
C GLY A 506 -7.67 -26.02 4.24
N GLY A 507 -8.35 -24.88 4.26
CA GLY A 507 -8.28 -23.93 5.36
C GLY A 507 -8.72 -24.57 6.67
N VAL A 508 -8.27 -24.02 7.79
CA VAL A 508 -8.52 -24.57 9.13
C VAL A 508 -10.02 -24.70 9.44
N TRP A 509 -10.85 -23.82 8.86
CA TRP A 509 -12.30 -23.84 9.03
C TRP A 509 -13.02 -24.66 7.96
N ASP A 510 -13.05 -24.26 6.70
CA ASP A 510 -13.59 -24.98 5.52
C ASP A 510 -14.52 -26.20 5.82
N ASP A 511 -14.12 -27.42 5.44
CA ASP A 511 -14.93 -28.64 5.63
C ASP A 511 -15.17 -28.96 7.10
N ALA A 512 -14.24 -28.59 7.99
CA ALA A 512 -14.30 -28.90 9.41
C ALA A 512 -15.40 -28.08 10.11
N LEU A 513 -15.54 -26.80 9.78
CA LEU A 513 -16.57 -25.89 10.27
C LEU A 513 -17.94 -26.29 9.68
N LEU A 514 -17.98 -26.63 8.39
CA LEU A 514 -19.20 -27.17 7.77
C LEU A 514 -19.70 -28.43 8.50
N ALA A 515 -18.79 -29.34 8.85
CA ALA A 515 -19.14 -30.53 9.62
C ALA A 515 -19.62 -30.18 11.04
N ALA A 516 -18.93 -29.27 11.73
CA ALA A 516 -19.26 -28.85 13.09
C ALA A 516 -20.63 -28.13 13.19
N VAL A 517 -20.99 -27.32 12.19
CA VAL A 517 -22.32 -26.69 12.16
C VAL A 517 -23.41 -27.72 11.86
N ARG A 518 -23.15 -28.69 10.98
CA ARG A 518 -24.11 -29.77 10.68
C ARG A 518 -24.33 -30.71 11.87
N SER A 519 -23.31 -30.96 12.69
CA SER A 519 -23.43 -31.76 13.92
C SER A 519 -24.05 -30.97 15.08
N GLY A 520 -24.00 -29.63 15.03
CA GLY A 520 -24.46 -28.74 16.08
C GLY A 520 -23.40 -28.41 17.13
N ASP A 521 -22.14 -28.79 16.89
CA ASP A 521 -21.01 -28.43 17.76
C ASP A 521 -20.70 -26.93 17.69
N VAL A 522 -20.90 -26.31 16.52
CA VAL A 522 -20.95 -24.86 16.34
C VAL A 522 -22.40 -24.46 16.03
N PRO A 523 -23.06 -23.63 16.84
CA PRO A 523 -24.44 -23.20 16.56
C PRO A 523 -24.53 -22.42 15.24
N MET A 524 -25.61 -22.67 14.47
CA MET A 524 -25.90 -21.91 13.25
C MET A 524 -26.00 -20.39 13.51
N GLU A 525 -26.51 -20.00 14.68
CA GLU A 525 -26.61 -18.59 15.09
C GLU A 525 -25.24 -17.92 15.19
N THR A 526 -24.21 -18.64 15.68
CA THR A 526 -22.84 -18.14 15.75
C THR A 526 -22.25 -17.92 14.35
N LEU A 527 -22.53 -18.81 13.40
CA LEU A 527 -22.13 -18.62 12.00
C LEU A 527 -22.91 -17.47 11.34
N ASP A 528 -24.21 -17.37 11.61
CA ASP A 528 -25.08 -16.31 11.08
C ASP A 528 -24.64 -14.91 11.56
N GLU A 529 -24.19 -14.79 12.81
CA GLU A 529 -23.63 -13.55 13.36
C GLU A 529 -22.38 -13.12 12.58
N LYS A 530 -21.40 -14.02 12.39
CA LYS A 530 -20.16 -13.74 11.63
C LYS A 530 -20.45 -13.32 10.19
N VAL A 531 -21.35 -14.05 9.52
CA VAL A 531 -21.76 -13.73 8.15
C VAL A 531 -22.49 -12.39 8.09
N THR A 532 -23.26 -12.03 9.12
CA THR A 532 -23.91 -10.71 9.22
C THR A 532 -22.88 -9.58 9.28
N HIS A 533 -21.79 -9.74 10.04
CA HIS A 533 -20.69 -8.76 10.06
C HIS A 533 -20.04 -8.60 8.68
N LEU A 534 -19.75 -9.71 8.00
CA LEU A 534 -19.16 -9.68 6.65
C LEU A 534 -20.08 -9.06 5.60
N LEU A 535 -21.37 -9.37 5.63
CA LEU A 535 -22.36 -8.75 4.74
C LEU A 535 -22.56 -7.26 5.04
N THR A 536 -22.38 -6.86 6.30
CA THR A 536 -22.40 -5.44 6.70
C THR A 536 -21.18 -4.71 6.15
N LEU A 537 -19.99 -5.28 6.29
CA LEU A 537 -18.77 -4.76 5.66
C LEU A 537 -18.94 -4.68 4.14
N ALA A 538 -19.47 -5.73 3.51
CA ALA A 538 -19.71 -5.77 2.06
C ALA A 538 -20.61 -4.61 1.60
N ARG A 539 -21.60 -4.20 2.41
CA ARG A 539 -22.41 -3.02 2.09
C ARG A 539 -21.65 -1.72 2.28
N ARG A 540 -20.83 -1.60 3.33
CA ARG A 540 -20.03 -0.40 3.62
C ARG A 540 -19.06 -0.08 2.48
N VAL A 541 -18.42 -1.10 1.92
CA VAL A 541 -17.45 -0.99 0.81
C VAL A 541 -18.10 -1.09 -0.59
N GLY A 542 -19.42 -1.25 -0.67
CA GLY A 542 -20.13 -1.39 -1.95
C GLY A 542 -20.01 -2.77 -2.63
N ALA A 543 -19.38 -3.77 -2.01
CA ALA A 543 -19.30 -5.15 -2.52
C ALA A 543 -20.66 -5.90 -2.54
N LEU A 544 -21.64 -5.43 -1.76
CA LEU A 544 -23.02 -5.89 -1.80
C LEU A 544 -23.96 -4.71 -2.05
N GLY A 545 -24.21 -4.41 -3.31
CA GLY A 545 -25.01 -3.26 -3.73
C GLY A 545 -24.40 -2.58 -4.96
N PRO A 546 -24.68 -1.29 -5.20
CA PRO A 546 -23.94 -0.52 -6.18
C PRO A 546 -22.51 -0.26 -5.69
N ASP A 547 -21.54 -0.38 -6.60
CA ASP A 547 -20.14 -0.04 -6.31
C ASP A 547 -20.02 1.45 -5.94
N HIS A 548 -19.13 1.77 -5.00
CA HIS A 548 -18.77 3.15 -4.67
C HIS A 548 -17.67 3.64 -5.62
N ARG A 549 -17.79 4.90 -6.07
CA ARG A 549 -16.77 5.59 -6.86
C ARG A 549 -15.90 6.40 -5.91
N VAL A 550 -14.61 6.10 -5.90
CA VAL A 550 -13.58 6.86 -5.16
C VAL A 550 -12.74 7.62 -6.17
N ALA A 551 -12.46 8.89 -5.91
CA ALA A 551 -11.62 9.69 -6.78
C ALA A 551 -10.16 9.26 -6.64
N VAL A 552 -9.47 9.03 -7.76
CA VAL A 552 -8.04 8.70 -7.79
C VAL A 552 -7.24 9.99 -7.96
N ALA A 553 -6.36 10.28 -6.99
CA ALA A 553 -5.44 11.42 -7.02
C ALA A 553 -4.43 11.31 -8.18
N SER A 554 -3.97 12.45 -8.65
CA SER A 554 -2.87 12.51 -9.62
C SER A 554 -1.53 12.18 -8.98
N ALA A 555 -0.57 11.71 -9.78
CA ALA A 555 0.79 11.41 -9.30
C ALA A 555 1.47 12.61 -8.61
N ALA A 556 1.14 13.84 -9.04
CA ALA A 556 1.69 15.06 -8.45
C ALA A 556 1.10 15.35 -7.05
N GLU A 557 -0.20 15.10 -6.85
CA GLU A 557 -0.86 15.23 -5.54
C GLU A 557 -0.30 14.20 -4.55
N THR A 558 -0.18 12.94 -5.00
CA THR A 558 0.40 11.85 -4.24
C THR A 558 1.85 12.12 -3.82
N ALA A 559 2.69 12.63 -4.72
CA ALA A 559 4.06 13.04 -4.41
C ALA A 559 4.09 14.18 -3.38
N GLU A 560 3.23 15.20 -3.54
CA GLU A 560 3.14 16.31 -2.59
C GLU A 560 2.74 15.84 -1.19
N ALA A 561 1.81 14.89 -1.08
CA ALA A 561 1.41 14.31 0.20
C ALA A 561 2.56 13.55 0.88
N ALA A 562 3.27 12.70 0.14
CA ALA A 562 4.44 11.97 0.65
C ALA A 562 5.54 12.92 1.15
N ARG A 563 5.85 13.96 0.37
CA ARG A 563 6.83 14.99 0.73
C ARG A 563 6.41 15.77 1.97
N ARG A 564 5.14 16.18 2.04
CA ARG A 564 4.58 16.90 3.19
C ARG A 564 4.67 16.08 4.47
N LEU A 565 4.34 14.78 4.40
CA LEU A 565 4.46 13.89 5.56
C LEU A 565 5.92 13.81 6.04
N LEU A 566 6.87 13.68 5.12
CA LEU A 566 8.30 13.67 5.45
C LEU A 566 8.75 14.98 6.12
N GLU A 567 8.40 16.12 5.53
CA GLU A 567 8.75 17.45 6.06
C GLU A 567 8.17 17.69 7.46
N ARG A 568 6.93 17.25 7.70
CA ARG A 568 6.22 17.41 8.98
C ARG A 568 6.67 16.42 10.05
N GLY A 569 7.03 15.21 9.65
CA GLY A 569 7.43 14.12 10.54
C GLY A 569 8.91 14.11 10.89
N SER A 570 9.77 14.71 10.06
CA SER A 570 11.22 14.76 10.34
C SER A 570 11.51 15.56 11.62
N VAL A 571 12.39 15.02 12.46
CA VAL A 571 12.74 15.58 13.76
C VAL A 571 14.17 16.09 13.75
N LEU A 572 14.36 17.40 13.96
CA LEU A 572 15.68 17.97 14.20
C LEU A 572 16.08 17.70 15.66
N LEU A 573 16.90 16.68 15.89
CA LEU A 573 17.27 16.24 17.25
C LEU A 573 18.30 17.17 17.90
N ALA A 574 19.28 17.62 17.11
CA ALA A 574 20.32 18.55 17.55
C ALA A 574 20.64 19.54 16.42
N ASN A 575 21.00 20.77 16.78
CA ASN A 575 21.46 21.79 15.84
C ASN A 575 22.20 22.91 16.59
N ASP A 576 23.47 23.14 16.28
CA ASP A 576 24.29 24.25 16.82
C ASP A 576 24.15 25.56 16.02
N GLY A 577 23.28 25.57 15.00
CA GLY A 577 23.08 26.68 14.07
C GLY A 577 23.67 26.44 12.68
N VAL A 578 24.26 25.28 12.40
CA VAL A 578 24.69 24.90 11.05
C VAL A 578 23.52 24.78 10.06
N LEU A 579 22.34 24.35 10.53
CA LEU A 579 21.12 24.29 9.74
C LEU A 579 20.19 25.49 10.05
N PRO A 580 19.48 26.03 9.04
CA PRO A 580 19.50 25.61 7.64
C PRO A 580 20.79 26.03 6.92
N LEU A 581 21.16 25.29 5.88
CA LEU A 581 22.32 25.58 5.04
C LEU A 581 22.19 26.98 4.44
N ALA A 582 23.18 27.83 4.71
CA ALA A 582 23.19 29.22 4.27
C ALA A 582 23.59 29.33 2.79
N VAL A 583 22.62 29.13 1.89
CA VAL A 583 22.80 29.36 0.45
C VAL A 583 22.84 30.86 0.19
N GLY A 584 24.03 31.39 -0.14
CA GLY A 584 24.31 32.81 -0.34
C GLY A 584 24.75 33.15 -1.76
N GLU A 585 25.39 34.32 -1.92
CA GLU A 585 25.94 34.76 -3.22
C GLU A 585 27.16 33.92 -3.66
N THR A 586 27.95 33.42 -2.71
CA THR A 586 29.04 32.46 -2.96
C THR A 586 28.52 31.04 -2.86
N PRO A 587 28.84 30.15 -3.81
CA PRO A 587 28.46 28.75 -3.71
C PRO A 587 28.99 28.12 -2.42
N LEU A 588 28.12 27.36 -1.74
CA LEU A 588 28.47 26.58 -0.56
C LEU A 588 28.94 25.19 -1.00
N ARG A 589 30.16 24.80 -0.64
CA ARG A 589 30.67 23.46 -0.96
C ARG A 589 30.15 22.46 0.05
N VAL A 590 29.41 21.46 -0.42
CA VAL A 590 28.75 20.46 0.41
C VAL A 590 29.25 19.07 0.03
N ALA A 591 29.90 18.38 0.96
CA ALA A 591 30.21 16.97 0.79
C ALA A 591 29.00 16.14 1.24
N VAL A 592 28.34 15.48 0.30
CA VAL A 592 27.24 14.54 0.53
C VAL A 592 27.84 13.14 0.64
N ILE A 593 27.73 12.54 1.83
CA ILE A 593 28.48 11.34 2.20
C ILE A 593 27.52 10.27 2.73
N GLY A 594 27.74 9.00 2.40
CA GLY A 594 26.98 7.87 2.95
C GLY A 594 26.01 7.22 1.95
N PRO A 595 25.68 5.93 2.13
CA PRO A 595 24.88 5.17 1.16
C PRO A 595 23.46 5.73 1.01
N GLY A 596 22.87 6.28 2.08
CA GLY A 596 21.52 6.85 2.06
C GLY A 596 21.38 8.11 1.20
N ALA A 597 22.49 8.69 0.74
CA ALA A 597 22.47 9.84 -0.17
C ALA A 597 22.05 9.48 -1.60
N VAL A 598 22.28 8.22 -2.00
CA VAL A 598 22.00 7.70 -3.35
C VAL A 598 21.01 6.54 -3.32
N ARG A 599 21.00 5.78 -2.23
CA ARG A 599 20.12 4.63 -2.01
C ARG A 599 19.38 4.84 -0.70
N PRO A 600 18.46 5.83 -0.63
CA PRO A 600 17.77 6.16 0.59
C PRO A 600 16.91 4.99 1.06
N ARG A 601 16.85 4.79 2.38
CA ARG A 601 15.95 3.81 2.98
C ARG A 601 14.55 4.42 3.11
N THR A 602 13.59 3.88 2.34
CA THR A 602 12.25 4.49 2.24
C THR A 602 11.19 3.81 3.10
N GLN A 603 11.33 2.54 3.47
CA GLN A 603 10.41 1.79 4.36
C GLN A 603 11.14 0.82 5.30
N GLY A 604 10.44 0.14 6.21
CA GLY A 604 10.95 -1.01 6.98
C GLY A 604 10.84 -2.34 6.24
N GLY A 605 11.20 -3.46 6.87
CA GLY A 605 11.02 -4.81 6.30
C GLY A 605 9.66 -5.42 6.64
N GLY A 606 9.12 -6.30 5.78
CA GLY A 606 7.88 -7.04 6.03
C GLY A 606 6.67 -6.60 5.20
N SER A 607 5.48 -6.91 5.70
CA SER A 607 4.18 -6.69 5.04
C SER A 607 3.89 -5.24 4.65
N ALA A 608 4.45 -4.25 5.35
CA ALA A 608 4.25 -2.83 5.04
C ALA A 608 4.97 -2.35 3.75
N ALA A 609 5.80 -3.19 3.13
CA ALA A 609 6.60 -2.81 1.97
C ALA A 609 5.77 -2.70 0.68
N VAL A 610 6.04 -1.65 -0.11
CA VAL A 610 5.50 -1.45 -1.46
C VAL A 610 6.61 -1.16 -2.47
N VAL A 611 6.31 -1.28 -3.77
CA VAL A 611 7.23 -0.94 -4.86
C VAL A 611 6.88 0.47 -5.35
N PRO A 612 7.69 1.52 -5.08
CA PRO A 612 7.41 2.86 -5.61
C PRO A 612 7.68 2.95 -7.11
N ASP A 613 6.99 3.88 -7.78
CA ASP A 613 7.26 4.25 -9.19
C ASP A 613 8.63 4.90 -9.35
N ARG A 614 8.97 5.79 -8.41
CA ARG A 614 10.29 6.44 -8.34
C ARG A 614 10.65 6.74 -6.89
N VAL A 615 11.95 6.93 -6.63
CA VAL A 615 12.45 7.47 -5.36
C VAL A 615 13.38 8.62 -5.67
N SER A 616 13.13 9.80 -5.10
CA SER A 616 14.06 10.93 -5.19
C SER A 616 15.26 10.70 -4.26
N THR A 617 16.48 10.92 -4.76
CA THR A 617 17.69 10.75 -3.94
C THR A 617 18.19 12.10 -3.39
N PRO A 618 18.71 12.14 -2.15
CA PRO A 618 19.26 13.37 -1.60
C PRO A 618 20.38 13.99 -2.43
N ALA A 619 21.27 13.17 -3.01
CA ALA A 619 22.37 13.65 -3.80
C ALA A 619 21.88 14.38 -5.07
N GLU A 620 20.88 13.83 -5.77
CA GLU A 620 20.26 14.49 -6.93
C GLU A 620 19.53 15.79 -6.54
N ALA A 621 18.72 15.72 -5.49
CA ALA A 621 17.93 16.88 -5.03
C ALA A 621 18.84 18.04 -4.58
N LEU A 622 19.93 17.76 -3.86
CA LEU A 622 20.90 18.77 -3.43
C LEU A 622 21.73 19.31 -4.61
N ARG A 623 22.15 18.45 -5.55
CA ARG A 623 22.85 18.86 -6.78
C ARG A 623 22.00 19.82 -7.64
N ALA A 624 20.68 19.68 -7.60
CA ALA A 624 19.76 20.54 -8.34
C ALA A 624 19.59 21.95 -7.72
N ILE A 625 20.11 22.22 -6.52
CA ILE A 625 19.94 23.51 -5.84
C ILE A 625 20.99 24.53 -6.31
N PRO A 626 20.58 25.67 -6.90
CA PRO A 626 21.50 26.74 -7.25
C PRO A 626 22.23 27.27 -6.02
N GLY A 627 23.55 27.43 -6.12
CA GLY A 627 24.39 27.91 -5.03
C GLY A 627 24.95 26.81 -4.11
N LEU A 628 24.67 25.54 -4.38
CA LEU A 628 25.40 24.41 -3.78
C LEU A 628 26.41 23.84 -4.79
N GLU A 629 27.64 23.63 -4.34
CA GLU A 629 28.66 22.83 -5.03
C GLU A 629 28.77 21.49 -4.33
N VAL A 630 28.14 20.46 -4.88
CA VAL A 630 28.00 19.15 -4.23
C VAL A 630 29.07 18.18 -4.74
N SER A 631 29.79 17.55 -3.82
CA SER A 631 30.57 16.33 -4.07
C SER A 631 29.92 15.14 -3.37
N GLU A 632 29.96 13.96 -3.99
CA GLU A 632 29.22 12.77 -3.54
C GLU A 632 30.18 11.61 -3.30
N HIS A 633 30.04 10.95 -2.14
CA HIS A 633 30.92 9.85 -1.74
C HIS A 633 30.15 8.81 -0.90
N GLU A 634 30.27 7.51 -1.22
CA GLU A 634 29.58 6.48 -0.43
C GLU A 634 30.13 6.36 1.01
N GLY A 635 31.44 6.52 1.20
CA GLY A 635 32.10 6.49 2.51
C GLY A 635 32.23 5.10 3.16
N ILE A 636 31.38 4.15 2.80
CA ILE A 636 31.44 2.75 3.23
C ILE A 636 31.27 1.81 2.02
N ALA A 637 31.69 0.56 2.17
CA ALA A 637 31.42 -0.46 1.16
C ALA A 637 29.92 -0.83 1.17
N ALA A 638 29.37 -1.17 -0.01
CA ALA A 638 28.00 -1.66 -0.09
C ALA A 638 27.83 -2.95 0.73
N GLU A 639 26.88 -2.94 1.68
CA GLU A 639 26.60 -4.07 2.55
C GLU A 639 25.59 -5.07 1.96
N GLN A 640 24.83 -4.64 0.95
CA GLN A 640 23.79 -5.42 0.30
C GLN A 640 23.95 -5.39 -1.22
N PRO A 641 23.59 -6.48 -1.91
CA PRO A 641 23.56 -6.50 -3.37
C PRO A 641 22.64 -5.40 -3.90
N GLU A 642 23.17 -4.57 -4.80
CA GLU A 642 22.38 -3.63 -5.56
C GLU A 642 21.62 -4.40 -6.64
N LEU A 643 20.29 -4.26 -6.66
CA LEU A 643 19.47 -4.79 -7.74
C LEU A 643 19.92 -4.18 -9.07
N PHE A 644 20.01 -5.00 -10.12
CA PHE A 644 20.30 -4.48 -11.46
C PHE A 644 19.22 -3.50 -11.89
N ALA A 645 19.65 -2.32 -12.36
CA ALA A 645 18.76 -1.32 -12.90
C ALA A 645 18.24 -1.74 -14.29
N PRO A 646 17.04 -1.28 -14.72
CA PRO A 646 16.45 -1.71 -15.98
C PRO A 646 17.39 -1.52 -17.18
N ASP A 647 18.10 -0.40 -17.27
CA ASP A 647 19.04 -0.08 -18.35
C ASP A 647 20.27 -1.00 -18.41
N GLU A 648 20.53 -1.78 -17.36
CA GLU A 648 21.57 -2.80 -17.32
C GLU A 648 21.09 -4.16 -17.84
N LEU A 649 19.77 -4.35 -17.99
CA LEU A 649 19.15 -5.61 -18.38
C LEU A 649 18.92 -5.70 -19.89
N LEU A 650 19.20 -6.87 -20.45
CA LEU A 650 18.87 -7.20 -21.83
C LEU A 650 18.31 -8.63 -21.91
N ALA A 651 17.08 -8.77 -22.39
CA ALA A 651 16.43 -10.07 -22.50
C ALA A 651 17.07 -10.92 -23.62
N PRO A 652 16.97 -12.26 -23.57
CA PRO A 652 17.52 -13.15 -24.59
C PRO A 652 17.05 -12.88 -26.03
N ASP A 653 15.87 -12.28 -26.21
CA ASP A 653 15.32 -11.89 -27.51
C ASP A 653 15.82 -10.52 -28.02
N GLY A 654 16.68 -9.86 -27.25
CA GLY A 654 17.25 -8.55 -27.56
C GLY A 654 16.44 -7.37 -27.03
N THR A 655 15.39 -7.61 -26.22
CA THR A 655 14.61 -6.53 -25.61
C THR A 655 15.43 -5.85 -24.51
N PRO A 656 15.79 -4.56 -24.64
CA PRO A 656 16.49 -3.83 -23.59
C PRO A 656 15.54 -3.54 -22.42
N GLY A 657 16.08 -3.37 -21.22
CA GLY A 657 15.24 -3.01 -20.07
C GLY A 657 14.59 -4.19 -19.37
N ALA A 658 14.88 -5.44 -19.76
CA ALA A 658 14.05 -6.59 -19.37
C ALA A 658 14.84 -7.89 -19.17
N MET A 659 14.24 -8.78 -18.38
CA MET A 659 14.59 -10.19 -18.25
C MET A 659 13.44 -11.09 -18.70
N HIS A 660 13.76 -12.25 -19.27
CA HIS A 660 12.75 -13.25 -19.63
C HIS A 660 12.50 -14.18 -18.44
N VAL A 661 11.26 -14.18 -17.95
CA VAL A 661 10.86 -14.93 -16.76
C VAL A 661 9.77 -15.94 -17.13
N ARG A 662 9.94 -17.19 -16.69
CA ARG A 662 8.94 -18.26 -16.88
C ARG A 662 8.66 -18.95 -15.56
N LEU A 663 7.38 -19.24 -15.31
CA LEU A 663 6.92 -20.15 -14.25
C LEU A 663 6.45 -21.46 -14.88
N THR A 664 6.82 -22.59 -14.28
CA THR A 664 6.40 -23.91 -14.73
C THR A 664 5.86 -24.78 -13.60
N ASP A 665 5.00 -25.75 -13.95
CA ASP A 665 4.57 -26.81 -13.04
C ASP A 665 5.50 -28.03 -13.06
N ALA A 666 5.22 -29.03 -12.22
CA ALA A 666 6.01 -30.25 -12.11
C ALA A 666 6.15 -31.06 -13.43
N SER A 667 5.28 -30.83 -14.42
CA SER A 667 5.35 -31.48 -15.73
C SER A 667 6.17 -30.70 -16.76
N GLY A 668 6.65 -29.50 -16.40
CA GLY A 668 7.30 -28.56 -17.30
C GLY A 668 6.33 -27.74 -18.15
N ARG A 669 5.02 -27.77 -17.85
CA ARG A 669 4.05 -26.90 -18.51
C ARG A 669 4.26 -25.47 -18.03
N VAL A 670 4.34 -24.55 -18.97
CA VAL A 670 4.47 -23.11 -18.71
C VAL A 670 3.15 -22.58 -18.17
N LEU A 671 3.21 -21.95 -16.99
CA LEU A 671 2.10 -21.29 -16.31
C LEU A 671 2.10 -19.78 -16.56
N SER A 672 3.30 -19.19 -16.67
CA SER A 672 3.51 -17.79 -17.03
C SER A 672 4.80 -17.66 -17.84
N ASP A 673 4.80 -16.75 -18.82
CA ASP A 673 5.92 -16.39 -19.71
C ASP A 673 5.86 -14.88 -19.95
N GLU A 674 6.84 -14.17 -19.39
CA GLU A 674 6.79 -12.71 -19.21
C GLU A 674 8.16 -12.06 -19.45
N LEU A 675 8.14 -10.79 -19.86
CA LEU A 675 9.30 -9.90 -19.76
C LEU A 675 9.12 -9.03 -18.51
N ARG A 676 10.12 -9.02 -17.63
CA ARG A 676 10.12 -8.27 -16.37
C ARG A 676 11.19 -7.21 -16.40
N SER A 677 10.87 -5.99 -15.96
CA SER A 677 11.81 -4.85 -16.02
C SER A 677 12.59 -4.64 -14.72
N THR A 678 12.35 -5.51 -13.74
CA THR A 678 13.00 -5.49 -12.43
C THR A 678 13.80 -6.76 -12.20
N SER A 679 14.81 -6.65 -11.35
CA SER A 679 15.60 -7.77 -10.85
C SER A 679 15.18 -8.26 -9.45
N ARG A 680 14.06 -7.75 -8.93
CA ARG A 680 13.31 -8.34 -7.80
C ARG A 680 12.01 -8.95 -8.30
N LEU A 681 11.98 -10.28 -8.38
CA LEU A 681 10.84 -11.05 -8.85
C LEU A 681 10.07 -11.60 -7.65
N ILE A 682 8.86 -11.09 -7.43
CA ILE A 682 8.03 -11.48 -6.30
C ILE A 682 6.63 -11.92 -6.75
N TRP A 683 6.13 -12.99 -6.14
CA TRP A 683 4.74 -13.43 -6.18
C TRP A 683 4.24 -13.60 -4.74
N LEU A 684 3.20 -12.85 -4.41
CA LEU A 684 2.65 -12.72 -3.06
C LEU A 684 1.12 -12.76 -3.15
N GLY A 685 0.58 -13.94 -2.87
CA GLY A 685 -0.85 -14.22 -3.01
C GLY A 685 -1.30 -14.56 -4.44
N ASP A 686 -0.47 -14.30 -5.45
CA ASP A 686 -0.73 -14.55 -6.87
C ASP A 686 0.16 -15.65 -7.49
N LEU A 687 0.96 -16.35 -6.67
CA LEU A 687 1.74 -17.51 -7.14
C LEU A 687 0.80 -18.70 -7.45
N PRO A 688 0.74 -19.20 -8.69
CA PRO A 688 -0.15 -20.30 -9.03
C PRO A 688 0.11 -21.54 -8.15
N ALA A 689 -0.95 -22.19 -7.66
CA ALA A 689 -0.85 -23.42 -6.85
C ALA A 689 -0.02 -24.53 -7.52
N ALA A 690 -0.08 -24.61 -8.86
CA ALA A 690 0.68 -25.57 -9.66
C ALA A 690 2.16 -25.19 -9.87
N ALA A 691 2.57 -23.94 -9.57
CA ALA A 691 3.95 -23.49 -9.81
C ALA A 691 4.96 -24.29 -8.99
N ARG A 692 6.08 -24.66 -9.61
CA ARG A 692 7.16 -25.43 -9.01
C ARG A 692 8.52 -24.83 -9.24
N GLU A 693 8.72 -24.23 -10.41
CA GLU A 693 10.01 -23.64 -10.77
C GLU A 693 9.82 -22.31 -11.50
N MET A 694 10.68 -21.35 -11.18
CA MET A 694 10.85 -20.10 -11.88
C MET A 694 12.21 -20.09 -12.58
N THR A 695 12.25 -19.66 -13.84
CA THR A 695 13.50 -19.40 -14.57
C THR A 695 13.56 -17.94 -14.99
N ALA A 696 14.67 -17.26 -14.75
CA ALA A 696 14.94 -15.90 -15.21
C ALA A 696 16.23 -15.89 -16.06
N GLU A 697 16.14 -15.41 -17.29
CA GLU A 697 17.23 -15.36 -18.26
C GLU A 697 17.43 -13.93 -18.76
N PHE A 698 18.67 -13.44 -18.71
CA PHE A 698 19.02 -12.09 -19.16
C PHE A 698 20.54 -11.93 -19.36
N ASP A 699 20.91 -10.90 -20.10
CA ASP A 699 22.26 -10.38 -20.18
C ASP A 699 22.37 -9.13 -19.30
N VAL A 700 23.45 -9.04 -18.51
CA VAL A 700 23.79 -7.83 -17.74
C VAL A 700 24.86 -7.04 -18.49
N LEU A 701 24.60 -5.76 -18.75
CA LEU A 701 25.55 -4.81 -19.30
C LEU A 701 26.24 -4.05 -18.16
N VAL A 702 27.48 -4.42 -17.87
CA VAL A 702 28.29 -3.73 -16.86
C VAL A 702 29.17 -2.68 -17.54
N GLU A 703 29.03 -1.41 -17.17
CA GLU A 703 29.82 -0.30 -17.76
C GLU A 703 31.29 -0.26 -17.29
N ARG A 704 31.61 -1.00 -16.22
CA ARG A 704 32.94 -0.99 -15.60
C ARG A 704 33.81 -2.21 -15.97
N VAL A 705 35.12 -2.03 -15.79
CA VAL A 705 36.11 -3.11 -15.84
C VAL A 705 36.49 -3.54 -14.42
N GLY A 706 36.61 -4.84 -14.19
CA GLY A 706 37.07 -5.42 -12.92
C GLY A 706 36.07 -6.40 -12.29
N PRO A 707 36.36 -6.92 -11.09
CA PRO A 707 35.51 -7.92 -10.46
C PRO A 707 34.14 -7.34 -10.11
N VAL A 708 33.09 -8.10 -10.38
CA VAL A 708 31.70 -7.87 -9.97
C VAL A 708 31.19 -9.18 -9.40
N GLU A 709 30.67 -9.14 -8.19
CA GLU A 709 30.01 -10.31 -7.59
C GLU A 709 28.53 -10.28 -7.92
N ILE A 710 28.01 -11.28 -8.62
CA ILE A 710 26.58 -11.46 -8.88
C ILE A 710 26.02 -12.26 -7.71
N VAL A 711 24.95 -11.75 -7.10
CA VAL A 711 24.30 -12.33 -5.92
C VAL A 711 22.82 -12.56 -6.20
N VAL A 712 22.31 -13.72 -5.79
CA VAL A 712 20.91 -14.10 -5.90
C VAL A 712 20.38 -14.55 -4.54
N GLU A 713 19.41 -13.81 -3.99
CA GLU A 713 18.66 -14.21 -2.80
C GLU A 713 17.41 -15.00 -3.22
N LEU A 714 17.13 -16.09 -2.51
CA LEU A 714 16.08 -17.05 -2.82
C LEU A 714 15.36 -17.46 -1.52
N PRO A 715 14.03 -17.66 -1.54
CA PRO A 715 13.29 -18.11 -0.35
C PRO A 715 13.44 -19.61 -0.10
N ALA A 716 13.87 -20.38 -1.12
CA ALA A 716 14.05 -21.82 -1.10
C ALA A 716 15.36 -22.20 -1.82
N GLY A 717 15.37 -23.33 -2.56
CA GLY A 717 16.52 -23.75 -3.35
C GLY A 717 16.55 -23.18 -4.78
N GLY A 718 17.71 -23.28 -5.43
CA GLY A 718 17.85 -22.84 -6.82
C GLY A 718 19.25 -23.07 -7.41
N SER A 719 19.51 -22.45 -8.56
CA SER A 719 20.84 -22.42 -9.16
C SER A 719 21.11 -21.13 -9.92
N LEU A 720 22.38 -20.74 -9.94
CA LEU A 720 22.91 -19.61 -10.70
C LEU A 720 23.86 -20.16 -11.78
N THR A 721 23.61 -19.75 -13.01
CA THR A 721 24.43 -20.04 -14.19
C THR A 721 24.91 -18.73 -14.80
N VAL A 722 26.21 -18.64 -15.06
CA VAL A 722 26.85 -17.49 -15.70
C VAL A 722 27.63 -17.95 -16.93
N ASP A 723 27.41 -17.29 -18.07
CA ASP A 723 28.04 -17.63 -19.36
C ASP A 723 27.92 -19.14 -19.71
N GLY A 724 26.76 -19.72 -19.44
CA GLY A 724 26.44 -21.13 -19.71
C GLY A 724 27.10 -22.14 -18.75
N THR A 725 27.77 -21.66 -17.70
CA THR A 725 28.38 -22.51 -16.65
C THR A 725 27.61 -22.34 -15.35
N ARG A 726 27.11 -23.44 -14.77
CA ARG A 726 26.52 -23.42 -13.42
C ARG A 726 27.62 -23.14 -12.39
N VAL A 727 27.48 -22.05 -11.65
CA VAL A 727 28.50 -21.53 -10.72
C VAL A 727 28.13 -21.66 -9.25
N ALA A 728 26.83 -21.69 -8.93
CA ALA A 728 26.31 -21.92 -7.58
C ALA A 728 24.96 -22.65 -7.62
N GLY A 729 24.53 -23.24 -6.50
CA GLY A 729 23.17 -23.76 -6.34
C GLY A 729 23.08 -25.15 -5.73
N GLY A 730 22.05 -25.33 -4.91
CA GLY A 730 21.70 -26.53 -4.19
C GLY A 730 20.39 -26.37 -3.42
N PRO A 731 19.87 -27.43 -2.79
CA PRO A 731 18.70 -27.32 -1.93
C PRO A 731 18.98 -26.40 -0.74
N ALA A 732 18.09 -25.42 -0.49
CA ALA A 732 18.20 -24.46 0.61
C ALA A 732 19.53 -23.64 0.65
N GLU A 733 20.23 -23.52 -0.48
CA GLU A 733 21.41 -22.67 -0.61
C GLU A 733 20.97 -21.24 -0.97
N SER A 734 21.15 -20.29 -0.05
CA SER A 734 20.92 -18.86 -0.30
C SER A 734 21.75 -18.00 0.66
N PRO A 735 22.34 -16.87 0.22
CA PRO A 735 22.37 -16.40 -1.16
C PRO A 735 23.25 -17.27 -2.06
N LEU A 736 22.96 -17.31 -3.36
CA LEU A 736 23.87 -17.82 -4.38
C LEU A 736 24.77 -16.68 -4.85
N ALA A 737 26.08 -16.89 -4.96
CA ALA A 737 26.98 -15.83 -5.38
C ALA A 737 28.12 -16.35 -6.26
N THR A 738 28.64 -15.47 -7.13
CA THR A 738 29.82 -15.74 -7.95
C THR A 738 30.51 -14.44 -8.34
N THR A 739 31.85 -14.45 -8.45
CA THR A 739 32.60 -13.29 -8.94
C THR A 739 32.94 -13.44 -10.42
N VAL A 740 32.64 -12.41 -11.20
CA VAL A 740 32.94 -12.30 -12.63
C VAL A 740 33.86 -11.11 -12.85
N ASP A 741 34.94 -11.29 -13.62
CA ASP A 741 35.76 -10.19 -14.10
C ASP A 741 35.06 -9.50 -15.27
N ALA A 742 34.30 -8.44 -14.96
CA ALA A 742 33.56 -7.66 -15.95
C ALA A 742 34.52 -6.90 -16.88
N VAL A 743 34.13 -6.83 -18.15
CA VAL A 743 34.79 -6.02 -19.18
C VAL A 743 33.74 -5.03 -19.67
N ALA A 744 34.04 -3.73 -19.59
CA ALA A 744 33.12 -2.67 -20.00
C ALA A 744 32.55 -2.93 -21.40
N GLY A 745 31.21 -2.94 -21.50
CA GLY A 745 30.47 -3.16 -22.74
C GLY A 745 30.37 -4.61 -23.20
N ARG A 746 30.89 -5.58 -22.45
CA ARG A 746 30.64 -7.02 -22.68
C ARG A 746 29.50 -7.49 -21.78
N ALA A 747 28.42 -7.98 -22.39
CA ALA A 747 27.32 -8.63 -21.69
C ALA A 747 27.78 -9.88 -20.93
N ILE A 748 27.25 -10.07 -19.72
CA ILE A 748 27.37 -11.29 -18.92
C ILE A 748 26.03 -12.01 -18.99
N ARG A 749 25.99 -13.24 -19.52
CA ARG A 749 24.74 -14.02 -19.58
C ARG A 749 24.46 -14.61 -18.21
N VAL A 750 23.31 -14.30 -17.64
CA VAL A 750 22.83 -14.78 -16.34
C VAL A 750 21.56 -15.61 -16.54
N GLU A 751 21.54 -16.78 -15.91
CA GLU A 751 20.36 -17.63 -15.79
C GLU A 751 20.18 -18.01 -14.31
N VAL A 752 19.00 -17.75 -13.78
CA VAL A 752 18.60 -18.08 -12.42
C VAL A 752 17.44 -19.05 -12.48
N VAL A 753 17.57 -20.17 -11.76
CA VAL A 753 16.48 -21.10 -11.49
C VAL A 753 16.15 -21.01 -10.01
N ALA A 754 14.88 -20.76 -9.68
CA ALA A 754 14.39 -20.70 -8.31
C ALA A 754 13.24 -21.69 -8.12
N GLN A 755 13.26 -22.43 -7.01
CA GLN A 755 12.16 -23.31 -6.65
C GLN A 755 11.04 -22.51 -5.99
N ALA A 756 9.81 -22.76 -6.41
CA ALA A 756 8.65 -22.27 -5.67
C ALA A 756 8.63 -22.97 -4.29
N PRO A 757 8.44 -22.23 -3.18
CA PRO A 757 8.35 -22.85 -1.88
C PRO A 757 7.14 -23.80 -1.82
N GLU A 758 7.29 -24.92 -1.11
CA GLU A 758 6.22 -25.89 -0.86
C GLU A 758 5.90 -26.05 0.63
N ASP A 759 6.87 -25.73 1.49
CA ASP A 759 6.84 -25.92 2.94
C ASP A 759 6.69 -24.61 3.73
N LEU A 760 6.70 -23.46 3.06
CA LEU A 760 6.44 -22.17 3.69
C LEU A 760 4.93 -21.96 3.88
N GLU A 761 4.55 -21.54 5.08
CA GLU A 761 3.16 -21.30 5.49
C GLU A 761 2.38 -20.35 4.57
N LEU A 762 3.03 -19.29 4.06
CA LEU A 762 2.41 -18.30 3.17
C LEU A 762 2.83 -18.43 1.68
N ARG A 763 3.57 -19.48 1.32
CA ARG A 763 4.02 -19.82 -0.05
C ARG A 763 4.44 -18.61 -0.93
N ILE A 764 5.28 -17.73 -0.39
CA ILE A 764 5.76 -16.49 -1.05
C ILE A 764 7.05 -16.78 -1.82
N LEU A 765 7.09 -16.43 -3.11
CA LEU A 765 8.32 -16.49 -3.91
C LEU A 765 8.88 -15.06 -4.08
N ASP A 766 9.95 -14.67 -3.37
CA ASP A 766 10.68 -13.38 -3.52
C ASP A 766 12.15 -13.65 -3.90
N VAL A 767 12.49 -13.44 -5.17
CA VAL A 767 13.83 -13.66 -5.74
C VAL A 767 14.47 -12.31 -6.03
N ARG A 768 15.66 -12.05 -5.47
CA ARG A 768 16.40 -10.80 -5.70
C ARG A 768 17.72 -11.09 -6.38
N ILE A 769 17.96 -10.45 -7.50
CA ILE A 769 19.15 -10.64 -8.31
C ILE A 769 19.89 -9.32 -8.42
N GLY A 770 21.11 -9.28 -7.91
CA GLY A 770 21.86 -8.04 -7.83
C GLY A 770 23.36 -8.25 -7.92
N ARG A 771 24.10 -7.18 -7.65
CA ARG A 771 25.55 -7.16 -7.64
C ARG A 771 26.14 -6.55 -6.39
N LEU A 772 27.30 -7.05 -6.02
CA LEU A 772 28.23 -6.38 -5.12
C LEU A 772 29.49 -5.99 -5.91
N LEU A 773 29.97 -4.79 -5.63
CA LEU A 773 31.18 -4.25 -6.24
C LEU A 773 32.29 -4.32 -5.19
N PRO A 774 33.33 -5.16 -5.38
CA PRO A 774 34.46 -5.18 -4.47
C PRO A 774 35.13 -3.80 -4.47
N VAL A 775 35.06 -3.11 -3.33
CA VAL A 775 35.71 -1.83 -3.09
C VAL A 775 36.67 -1.95 -1.93
N ASP A 776 37.77 -1.20 -1.98
CA ASP A 776 38.64 -1.04 -0.82
C ASP A 776 37.92 -0.14 0.19
N ALA A 777 37.40 -0.74 1.25
CA ALA A 777 36.67 -0.03 2.30
C ALA A 777 37.51 1.09 2.95
N ALA A 778 38.83 0.86 3.12
CA ALA A 778 39.71 1.86 3.70
C ALA A 778 39.93 3.05 2.75
N ALA A 779 40.09 2.78 1.45
CA ALA A 779 40.18 3.83 0.44
C ALA A 779 38.86 4.60 0.28
N THR A 780 37.72 3.91 0.37
CA THR A 780 36.37 4.51 0.29
C THR A 780 36.12 5.47 1.45
N LEU A 781 36.45 5.06 2.68
CA LEU A 781 36.38 5.91 3.86
C LEU A 781 37.35 7.10 3.75
N ALA A 782 38.60 6.87 3.32
CA ALA A 782 39.59 7.94 3.16
C ALA A 782 39.12 9.02 2.17
N ALA A 783 38.53 8.62 1.04
CA ALA A 783 37.99 9.56 0.06
C ALA A 783 36.84 10.42 0.62
N ALA A 784 35.94 9.83 1.42
CA ALA A 784 34.89 10.58 2.09
C ALA A 784 35.44 11.58 3.12
N VAL A 785 36.46 11.19 3.89
CA VAL A 785 37.14 12.06 4.86
C VAL A 785 37.86 13.23 4.16
N GLU A 786 38.54 12.97 3.05
CA GLU A 786 39.20 14.01 2.24
C GLU A 786 38.18 15.00 1.67
N ALA A 787 37.05 14.50 1.15
CA ALA A 787 35.96 15.33 0.65
C ALA A 787 35.33 16.19 1.76
N ALA A 788 35.08 15.60 2.93
CA ALA A 788 34.58 16.33 4.09
C ALA A 788 35.52 17.47 4.50
N ALA A 789 36.83 17.23 4.53
CA ALA A 789 37.83 18.25 4.87
C ALA A 789 37.91 19.39 3.84
N ALA A 790 37.58 19.12 2.58
CA ALA A 790 37.59 20.11 1.50
C ALA A 790 36.32 20.96 1.43
N ALA A 791 35.20 20.47 1.97
CA ALA A 791 33.89 21.11 1.94
C ALA A 791 33.67 22.12 3.06
N ASP A 792 32.71 23.03 2.88
CA ASP A 792 32.29 23.99 3.91
C ASP A 792 31.36 23.34 4.94
N VAL A 793 30.59 22.33 4.52
CA VAL A 793 29.69 21.50 5.35
C VAL A 793 29.74 20.07 4.83
N ALA A 794 29.79 19.08 5.73
CA ALA A 794 29.61 17.67 5.38
C ALA A 794 28.21 17.22 5.81
N VAL A 795 27.47 16.57 4.92
CA VAL A 795 26.14 15.98 5.21
C VAL A 795 26.26 14.47 5.06
N VAL A 796 26.14 13.76 6.18
CA VAL A 796 26.35 12.31 6.27
C VAL A 796 25.01 11.60 6.41
N PHE A 797 24.72 10.66 5.51
CA PHE A 797 23.50 9.88 5.48
C PHE A 797 23.77 8.47 6.03
N VAL A 798 23.22 8.18 7.21
CA VAL A 798 23.35 6.89 7.89
C VAL A 798 22.00 6.39 8.39
N GLY A 799 21.89 5.11 8.71
CA GLY A 799 20.62 4.54 9.15
C GLY A 799 20.70 3.05 9.38
N THR A 800 19.53 2.47 9.61
CA THR A 800 19.30 1.02 9.69
C THR A 800 18.78 0.48 8.35
N ASP A 801 18.65 -0.84 8.25
CA ASP A 801 18.15 -1.51 7.04
C ASP A 801 16.95 -2.44 7.31
N ALA A 802 16.45 -3.06 6.24
CA ALA A 802 15.30 -3.98 6.24
C ALA A 802 15.53 -5.28 7.04
N ARG A 803 16.74 -5.55 7.52
CA ARG A 803 17.06 -6.76 8.30
C ARG A 803 17.09 -6.44 9.79
N ILE A 804 17.45 -5.20 10.14
CA ILE A 804 17.49 -4.68 11.51
C ILE A 804 16.07 -4.34 11.97
N GLU A 805 15.31 -3.59 11.17
CA GLU A 805 13.94 -3.17 11.50
C GLU A 805 12.94 -3.84 10.55
N THR A 806 12.38 -4.97 10.98
CA THR A 806 11.52 -5.81 10.15
C THR A 806 10.49 -6.58 10.96
N GLU A 807 9.38 -6.87 10.30
CA GLU A 807 8.48 -7.93 10.71
C GLU A 807 9.20 -9.29 10.85
N GLY A 808 8.79 -10.07 11.85
CA GLY A 808 9.22 -11.44 12.11
C GLY A 808 10.37 -11.59 13.10
N ARG A 809 11.03 -10.49 13.51
CA ARG A 809 12.08 -10.51 14.53
C ARG A 809 12.22 -9.20 15.29
N ASP A 810 12.53 -9.29 16.58
CA ASP A 810 12.96 -8.11 17.34
C ASP A 810 14.47 -7.87 17.18
N ARG A 811 14.87 -6.66 17.53
CA ARG A 811 16.28 -6.27 17.61
C ARG A 811 16.93 -6.87 18.86
N VAL A 812 18.23 -7.12 18.79
CA VAL A 812 19.03 -7.62 19.93
C VAL A 812 19.87 -6.53 20.60
N ASP A 813 20.08 -5.42 19.89
CA ASP A 813 20.75 -4.22 20.35
C ASP A 813 20.15 -2.99 19.63
N LEU A 814 20.68 -1.81 19.95
CA LEU A 814 20.27 -0.55 19.35
C LEU A 814 21.38 0.07 18.49
N ALA A 815 22.41 -0.70 18.13
CA ALA A 815 23.55 -0.17 17.39
C ALA A 815 23.17 0.15 15.94
N LEU A 816 23.77 1.20 15.39
CA LEU A 816 23.90 1.31 13.94
C LEU A 816 24.90 0.26 13.43
N PRO A 817 24.88 -0.09 12.13
CA PRO A 817 25.99 -0.81 11.52
C PRO A 817 27.32 -0.12 11.87
N ALA A 818 28.34 -0.91 12.25
CA ALA A 818 29.58 -0.36 12.82
C ALA A 818 30.31 0.57 11.83
N GLU A 819 30.18 0.28 10.54
CA GLU A 819 30.69 1.05 9.41
C GLU A 819 30.05 2.44 9.34
N HIS A 820 28.77 2.56 9.67
CA HIS A 820 28.05 3.83 9.70
C HIS A 820 28.53 4.71 10.86
N ASP A 821 28.69 4.14 12.06
CA ASP A 821 29.27 4.86 13.20
C ASP A 821 30.71 5.31 12.90
N ALA A 822 31.54 4.42 12.35
CA ALA A 822 32.91 4.74 11.97
C ALA A 822 33.00 5.85 10.92
N LEU A 823 32.08 5.86 9.94
CA LEU A 823 31.99 6.92 8.93
C LEU A 823 31.70 8.28 9.56
N VAL A 824 30.68 8.36 10.42
CA VAL A 824 30.31 9.63 11.07
C VAL A 824 31.46 10.15 11.93
N GLU A 825 32.09 9.29 12.71
CA GLU A 825 33.23 9.63 13.57
C GLU A 825 34.42 10.20 12.77
N ALA A 826 34.77 9.54 11.66
CA ALA A 826 35.87 9.97 10.81
C ALA A 826 35.58 11.30 10.10
N VAL A 827 34.35 11.48 9.60
CA VAL A 827 33.91 12.71 8.93
C VAL A 827 33.83 13.88 9.92
N ALA A 828 33.24 13.68 11.10
CA ALA A 828 33.13 14.71 12.14
C ALA A 828 34.51 15.17 12.65
N ALA A 829 35.48 14.25 12.72
CA ALA A 829 36.86 14.60 13.05
C ALA A 829 37.55 15.46 11.97
N ALA A 830 37.17 15.32 10.70
CA ALA A 830 37.73 16.06 9.57
C ALA A 830 37.01 17.39 9.29
N ASN A 831 35.70 17.47 9.58
CA ASN A 831 34.90 18.67 9.40
C ASN A 831 33.98 18.91 10.61
N ALA A 832 34.26 19.97 11.37
CA ALA A 832 33.48 20.33 12.55
C ALA A 832 32.02 20.72 12.21
N ARG A 833 31.72 21.10 10.96
CA ARG A 833 30.36 21.41 10.49
C ARG A 833 29.73 20.18 9.83
N THR A 834 29.69 19.09 10.57
CA THR A 834 29.07 17.84 10.12
C THR A 834 27.59 17.81 10.51
N VAL A 835 26.73 17.59 9.53
CA VAL A 835 25.29 17.34 9.67
C VAL A 835 25.04 15.87 9.43
N VAL A 836 24.32 15.20 10.31
CA VAL A 836 23.91 13.81 10.11
C VAL A 836 22.42 13.75 9.78
N VAL A 837 22.09 13.10 8.66
CA VAL A 837 20.72 12.70 8.32
C VAL A 837 20.58 11.22 8.67
N LEU A 838 19.71 10.93 9.64
CA LEU A 838 19.51 9.61 10.21
C LEU A 838 18.20 8.99 9.71
N SER A 839 18.31 7.88 8.99
CA SER A 839 17.17 7.04 8.58
C SER A 839 17.02 5.83 9.51
N ALA A 840 16.17 5.94 10.52
CA ALA A 840 15.86 4.85 11.44
C ALA A 840 14.38 4.90 11.83
N GLY A 841 13.69 3.76 11.80
CA GLY A 841 12.26 3.67 12.13
C GLY A 841 11.99 3.61 13.64
N ALA A 842 13.02 3.31 14.43
CA ALA A 842 12.97 3.13 15.87
C ALA A 842 14.30 3.63 16.51
N PRO A 843 14.37 3.75 17.85
CA PRO A 843 15.55 4.32 18.50
C PRO A 843 16.85 3.56 18.20
N VAL A 844 17.96 4.28 17.98
CA VAL A 844 19.33 3.71 17.85
C VAL A 844 20.33 4.47 18.72
N GLU A 845 21.41 3.84 19.16
CA GLU A 845 22.49 4.50 19.89
C GLU A 845 23.27 5.43 18.97
N LEU A 846 23.58 6.64 19.47
CA LEU A 846 24.30 7.68 18.73
C LEU A 846 25.53 8.11 19.55
N PRO A 847 26.64 7.33 19.53
CA PRO A 847 27.83 7.62 20.35
C PRO A 847 28.56 8.90 19.93
N TRP A 848 28.37 9.35 18.70
CA TRP A 848 28.96 10.57 18.12
C TRP A 848 28.05 11.80 18.24
N ARG A 849 26.87 11.71 18.87
CA ARG A 849 25.86 12.80 18.86
C ARG A 849 26.37 14.16 19.34
N ASP A 850 27.32 14.17 20.28
CA ASP A 850 27.91 15.39 20.84
C ASP A 850 29.11 15.93 20.03
N ARG A 851 29.46 15.26 18.92
CA ARG A 851 30.60 15.62 18.04
C ARG A 851 30.16 16.22 16.70
N VAL A 852 28.87 16.22 16.40
CA VAL A 852 28.29 16.72 15.14
C VAL A 852 27.48 17.99 15.39
N SER A 853 27.39 18.84 14.38
CA SER A 853 26.71 20.13 14.48
C SER A 853 25.18 20.02 14.42
N ALA A 854 24.66 19.03 13.67
CA ALA A 854 23.22 18.78 13.62
C ALA A 854 22.89 17.31 13.36
N ILE A 855 21.72 16.89 13.82
CA ILE A 855 21.16 15.55 13.59
C ILE A 855 19.69 15.72 13.17
N LEU A 856 19.38 15.28 11.95
CA LEU A 856 18.02 15.26 11.40
C LEU A 856 17.55 13.80 11.26
N LEU A 857 16.59 13.40 12.08
CA LEU A 857 15.92 12.10 11.98
C LEU A 857 14.80 12.20 10.93
N THR A 858 14.88 11.36 9.89
CA THR A 858 13.93 11.34 8.77
C THR A 858 13.07 10.09 8.72
N TRP A 859 13.23 9.20 9.70
CA TRP A 859 12.58 7.89 9.73
C TRP A 859 12.92 7.09 8.46
N PHE A 860 12.01 6.23 8.00
CA PHE A 860 12.05 5.76 6.63
C PHE A 860 11.15 6.68 5.80
N GLY A 861 11.73 7.54 4.97
CA GLY A 861 11.06 8.76 4.52
C GLY A 861 10.30 8.68 3.19
N GLY A 862 9.98 7.48 2.70
CA GLY A 862 9.16 7.30 1.51
C GLY A 862 9.80 7.74 0.18
N GLN A 863 8.99 7.81 -0.88
CA GLN A 863 9.45 8.08 -2.25
C GLN A 863 10.00 9.50 -2.48
N GLU A 864 9.56 10.48 -1.71
CA GLU A 864 10.01 11.89 -1.84
C GLU A 864 11.16 12.23 -0.88
N PHE A 865 11.95 11.22 -0.46
CA PHE A 865 13.05 11.36 0.50
C PHE A 865 14.04 12.46 0.14
N GLY A 866 14.59 12.43 -1.08
CA GLY A 866 15.59 13.38 -1.53
C GLY A 866 15.06 14.82 -1.53
N ASP A 867 13.92 15.05 -2.17
CA ASP A 867 13.33 16.38 -2.32
C ASP A 867 12.93 16.99 -0.96
N GLY A 868 12.31 16.19 -0.08
CA GLY A 868 11.93 16.65 1.26
C GLY A 868 13.13 16.94 2.17
N VAL A 869 14.15 16.06 2.16
CA VAL A 869 15.38 16.30 2.93
C VAL A 869 16.12 17.54 2.42
N ALA A 870 16.23 17.73 1.11
CA ALA A 870 16.85 18.91 0.54
C ALA A 870 16.10 20.20 0.93
N ALA A 871 14.76 20.16 0.98
CA ALA A 871 13.95 21.27 1.45
C ALA A 871 14.19 21.60 2.94
N LEU A 872 14.29 20.59 3.80
CA LEU A 872 14.59 20.74 5.22
C LEU A 872 16.01 21.28 5.44
N LEU A 873 17.03 20.68 4.82
CA LEU A 873 18.43 21.09 4.98
C LEU A 873 18.64 22.55 4.56
N THR A 874 17.99 23.00 3.48
CA THR A 874 18.11 24.39 3.01
C THR A 874 17.14 25.36 3.67
N GLY A 875 16.25 24.87 4.54
CA GLY A 875 15.26 25.69 5.23
C GLY A 875 14.17 26.27 4.32
N ARG A 876 13.96 25.68 3.14
CA ARG A 876 12.76 25.90 2.31
C ARG A 876 11.53 25.30 2.98
N ALA A 877 11.72 24.19 3.69
CA ALA A 877 10.77 23.63 4.65
C ALA A 877 11.29 23.85 6.08
N GLU A 878 10.36 24.01 7.03
CA GLU A 878 10.68 24.11 8.45
C GLU A 878 10.59 22.72 9.11
N PRO A 879 11.64 22.21 9.77
CA PRO A 879 11.52 21.02 10.59
C PRO A 879 10.58 21.30 11.76
N GLY A 880 9.61 20.42 11.96
CA GLY A 880 8.55 20.62 12.95
C GLY A 880 8.08 19.35 13.63
N GLY A 881 8.74 18.21 13.39
CA GLY A 881 8.42 16.95 14.04
C GLY A 881 8.90 16.91 15.50
N ARG A 882 8.22 16.12 16.33
CA ARG A 882 8.53 15.89 17.74
C ARG A 882 8.54 14.40 18.02
N LEU A 883 9.54 13.90 18.73
CA LEU A 883 9.70 12.46 18.95
C LEU A 883 8.43 11.82 19.56
N PRO A 884 7.83 10.82 18.89
CA PRO A 884 6.72 10.04 19.44
C PRO A 884 7.20 8.88 20.32
N THR A 885 8.51 8.79 20.58
CA THR A 885 9.15 7.70 21.33
C THR A 885 10.39 8.24 22.02
N THR A 886 10.63 7.83 23.26
CA THR A 886 11.81 8.23 24.02
C THR A 886 13.06 7.54 23.46
N TRP A 887 14.14 8.30 23.29
CA TRP A 887 15.36 7.84 22.65
C TRP A 887 16.47 7.59 23.69
N PRO A 888 16.80 6.32 24.04
CA PRO A 888 17.87 6.02 24.99
C PRO A 888 19.24 6.50 24.49
N ALA A 889 20.11 6.88 25.43
CA ALA A 889 21.53 7.08 25.13
C ALA A 889 22.25 5.75 24.91
N ARG A 890 21.87 4.73 25.68
CA ARG A 890 22.31 3.33 25.56
C ARG A 890 21.15 2.41 25.87
N LEU A 891 21.10 1.23 25.25
CA LEU A 891 20.12 0.20 25.56
C LEU A 891 20.08 -0.12 27.06
N ALA A 892 21.25 -0.21 27.69
CA ALA A 892 21.39 -0.50 29.12
C ALA A 892 20.70 0.52 30.04
N ASP A 893 20.41 1.73 29.55
CA ASP A 893 19.70 2.77 30.30
C ASP A 893 18.18 2.70 30.11
N ALA A 894 17.68 1.97 29.10
CA ALA A 894 16.27 1.84 28.82
C ALA A 894 15.56 1.06 29.94
N PRO A 895 14.45 1.56 30.51
CA PRO A 895 13.80 0.92 31.65
C PRO A 895 13.07 -0.39 31.28
N VAL A 896 12.64 -0.53 30.02
CA VAL A 896 11.93 -1.71 29.51
C VAL A 896 12.72 -2.27 28.31
N GLN A 897 13.21 -3.51 28.43
CA GLN A 897 14.09 -4.12 27.41
C GLN A 897 13.67 -5.55 27.02
N THR A 898 12.74 -6.18 27.74
CA THR A 898 12.45 -7.60 27.57
C THR A 898 11.58 -7.86 26.34
N VAL A 899 12.12 -8.59 25.36
CA VAL A 899 11.39 -9.12 24.18
C VAL A 899 11.39 -10.65 24.13
N VAL A 900 12.31 -11.30 24.86
CA VAL A 900 12.45 -12.76 24.86
C VAL A 900 11.55 -13.36 25.94
N PRO A 901 10.61 -14.25 25.59
CA PRO A 901 9.77 -14.91 26.59
C PRO A 901 10.56 -15.89 27.46
N THR A 902 10.07 -16.11 28.68
CA THR A 902 10.54 -17.17 29.58
C THR A 902 9.47 -18.26 29.67
N ASP A 903 9.83 -19.50 29.35
CA ASP A 903 8.90 -20.65 29.29
C ASP A 903 7.66 -20.37 28.41
N GLY A 904 7.85 -19.66 27.29
CA GLY A 904 6.78 -19.29 26.35
C GLY A 904 5.92 -18.11 26.80
N VAL A 905 6.25 -17.46 27.93
CA VAL A 905 5.50 -16.33 28.49
C VAL A 905 6.33 -15.04 28.47
N LEU A 906 5.75 -13.96 27.95
CA LEU A 906 6.29 -12.60 28.03
C LEU A 906 5.46 -11.79 29.02
N ARG A 907 6.03 -11.43 30.17
CA ARG A 907 5.35 -10.67 31.23
C ARG A 907 5.59 -9.18 31.09
N TYR A 908 4.51 -8.40 31.21
CA TYR A 908 4.56 -6.94 31.21
C TYR A 908 4.58 -6.44 32.66
N ASP A 909 5.64 -6.81 33.40
CA ASP A 909 5.78 -6.52 34.84
C ASP A 909 5.95 -5.02 35.13
N GLU A 910 6.33 -4.22 34.13
CA GLU A 910 6.38 -2.76 34.22
C GLU A 910 5.01 -2.08 34.29
N GLY A 911 3.94 -2.83 34.01
CA GLY A 911 2.57 -2.34 34.02
C GLY A 911 2.39 -1.11 33.12
N THR A 912 1.81 -0.04 33.67
CA THR A 912 1.56 1.21 32.94
C THR A 912 2.82 2.06 32.71
N ALA A 913 3.96 1.68 33.27
CA ALA A 913 5.23 2.41 33.17
C ALA A 913 6.05 1.93 31.95
N ILE A 914 5.59 2.29 30.74
CA ILE A 914 6.37 2.14 29.48
C ILE A 914 6.82 3.50 28.93
N GLY A 915 7.79 3.52 28.02
CA GLY A 915 8.22 4.75 27.35
C GLY A 915 8.59 5.86 28.34
N TYR A 916 8.22 7.11 28.06
CA TYR A 916 8.51 8.26 28.92
C TYR A 916 7.93 8.13 30.34
N ARG A 917 6.87 7.33 30.54
CA ARG A 917 6.29 7.08 31.87
C ARG A 917 7.31 6.32 32.74
N ALA A 918 7.94 5.31 32.15
CA ALA A 918 9.01 4.54 32.77
C ALA A 918 10.26 5.40 33.02
N TRP A 919 10.61 6.26 32.05
CA TRP A 919 11.76 7.17 32.19
C TRP A 919 11.57 8.23 33.27
N ALA A 920 10.34 8.70 33.50
CA ALA A 920 10.04 9.64 34.59
C ALA A 920 10.31 9.05 35.99
N GLU A 921 10.36 7.72 36.09
CA GLU A 921 10.69 6.99 37.33
C GLU A 921 12.14 6.47 37.34
N SER A 922 12.85 6.59 36.22
CA SER A 922 14.22 6.14 36.06
C SER A 922 15.22 7.11 36.70
N THR A 923 16.39 6.58 37.09
CA THR A 923 17.54 7.38 37.51
C THR A 923 18.45 7.81 36.36
N SER A 924 18.23 7.26 35.16
CA SER A 924 18.98 7.59 33.94
C SER A 924 18.18 8.57 33.08
N GLU A 925 18.88 9.44 32.36
CA GLU A 925 18.28 10.36 31.39
C GLU A 925 18.38 9.79 29.96
N PRO A 926 17.33 9.93 29.14
CA PRO A 926 17.40 9.56 27.72
C PRO A 926 18.30 10.55 26.94
N ALA A 927 18.82 10.12 25.78
CA ALA A 927 19.53 11.03 24.88
C ALA A 927 18.59 12.10 24.32
N PHE A 928 17.37 11.70 23.96
CA PHE A 928 16.31 12.61 23.55
C PHE A 928 14.98 12.16 24.16
N ALA A 929 14.29 13.10 24.81
CA ALA A 929 13.06 12.81 25.53
C ALA A 929 11.85 12.70 24.59
N PHE A 930 10.77 12.04 25.03
CA PHE A 930 9.49 12.07 24.34
C PHE A 930 9.01 13.52 24.11
N GLY A 931 8.50 13.78 22.91
CA GLY A 931 8.11 15.11 22.46
C GLY A 931 9.27 16.01 22.05
N HIS A 932 10.53 15.60 22.18
CA HIS A 932 11.69 16.43 21.79
C HIS A 932 11.76 16.66 20.29
N GLY A 933 12.15 17.86 19.89
CA GLY A 933 12.43 18.21 18.49
C GLY A 933 12.62 19.72 18.34
N LEU A 934 13.63 20.10 17.57
CA LEU A 934 13.97 21.50 17.33
C LEU A 934 13.26 22.03 16.07
N GLY A 935 13.34 23.35 15.88
CA GLY A 935 12.97 24.06 14.68
C GLY A 935 14.04 25.10 14.34
N TYR A 936 13.87 25.85 13.26
CA TYR A 936 14.76 26.96 12.90
C TYR A 936 14.31 28.31 13.48
N THR A 937 13.22 28.32 14.24
CA THR A 937 12.74 29.47 15.00
C THR A 937 12.67 29.20 16.50
N SER A 938 12.44 30.24 17.30
CA SER A 938 12.34 30.16 18.76
C SER A 938 10.93 30.47 19.24
N TRP A 939 10.55 29.89 20.39
CA TRP A 939 9.20 29.94 20.93
C TRP A 939 9.20 30.37 22.39
N ARG A 940 8.12 31.01 22.82
CA ARG A 940 7.89 31.35 24.21
C ARG A 940 6.43 31.15 24.59
N LEU A 941 6.20 30.40 25.66
CA LEU A 941 4.90 30.31 26.32
C LEU A 941 4.66 31.56 27.19
N GLY A 942 3.42 32.04 27.23
CA GLY A 942 2.94 32.99 28.23
C GLY A 942 2.40 32.28 29.46
N ASP A 943 1.70 33.02 30.30
CA ASP A 943 1.07 32.48 31.51
C ASP A 943 -0.09 31.56 31.11
N VAL A 944 0.00 30.29 31.47
CA VAL A 944 -1.00 29.27 31.16
C VAL A 944 -2.15 29.33 32.17
N ALA A 945 -3.38 29.10 31.72
CA ALA A 945 -4.56 29.04 32.58
C ALA A 945 -5.39 27.77 32.34
N GLY A 946 -6.06 27.30 33.39
CA GLY A 946 -7.06 26.24 33.31
C GLY A 946 -8.46 26.84 33.39
N GLU A 947 -9.34 26.41 32.50
CA GLU A 947 -10.75 26.80 32.42
C GLU A 947 -11.62 25.54 32.37
N ILE A 948 -12.91 25.68 32.71
CA ILE A 948 -13.93 24.67 32.41
C ILE A 948 -14.76 25.19 31.25
N ASP A 949 -14.90 24.42 30.18
CA ASP A 949 -15.79 24.76 29.07
C ASP A 949 -17.24 24.65 29.57
N GLU A 950 -17.97 25.77 29.55
CA GLU A 950 -19.34 25.84 30.07
C GLU A 950 -20.34 25.02 29.22
N THR A 951 -19.96 24.60 28.00
CA THR A 951 -20.85 23.89 27.09
C THR A 951 -20.94 22.39 27.34
N ASP A 952 -19.81 21.75 27.64
CA ASP A 952 -19.70 20.30 27.86
C ASP A 952 -19.11 19.94 29.24
N GLY A 953 -18.61 20.92 30.00
CA GLY A 953 -18.02 20.73 31.32
C GLY A 953 -16.59 20.19 31.29
N GLU A 954 -15.93 20.15 30.12
CA GLU A 954 -14.57 19.65 29.99
C GLU A 954 -13.52 20.67 30.46
N THR A 955 -12.37 20.16 30.93
CA THR A 955 -11.25 21.01 31.32
C THR A 955 -10.50 21.48 30.08
N VAL A 956 -10.21 22.78 30.00
CA VAL A 956 -9.46 23.41 28.90
C VAL A 956 -8.23 24.10 29.44
N VAL A 957 -7.08 23.79 28.85
CA VAL A 957 -5.82 24.50 29.12
C VAL A 957 -5.60 25.56 28.05
N VAL A 958 -5.57 26.82 28.46
CA VAL A 958 -5.37 27.99 27.60
C VAL A 958 -3.90 28.38 27.62
N VAL A 959 -3.26 28.35 26.45
CA VAL A 959 -1.81 28.49 26.28
C VAL A 959 -1.50 29.66 25.33
N PRO A 960 -1.17 30.85 25.85
CA PRO A 960 -0.58 31.90 25.06
C PRO A 960 0.81 31.47 24.55
N ILE A 961 1.07 31.63 23.25
CA ILE A 961 2.34 31.26 22.62
C ILE A 961 2.79 32.34 21.63
N SER A 962 4.09 32.56 21.55
CA SER A 962 4.70 33.50 20.59
C SER A 962 5.85 32.84 19.83
N ASN A 963 5.92 33.05 18.52
CA ASN A 963 7.12 32.80 17.74
C ASN A 963 8.06 34.01 17.92
N THR A 964 9.15 33.83 18.66
CA THR A 964 10.11 34.89 19.00
C THR A 964 11.30 34.95 18.04
N GLY A 965 11.37 34.06 17.04
CA GLY A 965 12.45 34.05 16.07
C GLY A 965 12.21 34.96 14.87
N ARG A 966 12.92 34.67 13.77
CA ARG A 966 12.99 35.53 12.57
C ARG A 966 12.34 34.94 11.33
N ARG A 967 11.74 33.75 11.44
CA ARG A 967 11.06 33.06 10.34
C ARG A 967 9.76 32.43 10.83
N ARG A 968 8.88 32.13 9.89
CA ARG A 968 7.74 31.25 10.15
C ARG A 968 8.27 29.91 10.65
N GLY A 969 7.58 29.32 11.62
CA GLY A 969 7.89 27.97 12.03
C GLY A 969 6.69 27.25 12.66
N ARG A 970 6.94 26.01 13.07
CA ARG A 970 5.97 25.11 13.70
C ARG A 970 6.42 24.69 15.10
N GLN A 971 5.46 24.54 16.00
CA GLN A 971 5.67 24.01 17.36
C GLN A 971 4.50 23.13 17.78
N VAL A 972 4.76 22.18 18.69
CA VAL A 972 3.74 21.36 19.34
C VAL A 972 3.73 21.70 20.82
N ILE A 973 2.59 22.16 21.32
CA ILE A 973 2.35 22.37 22.75
C ILE A 973 1.86 21.04 23.32
N GLN A 974 2.45 20.60 24.42
CA GLN A 974 2.12 19.33 25.08
C GLN A 974 1.70 19.60 26.52
N VAL A 975 0.64 18.92 26.96
CA VAL A 975 0.07 18.98 28.31
C VAL A 975 0.15 17.60 28.94
N TYR A 976 0.84 17.51 30.07
CA TYR A 976 1.00 16.28 30.84
C TYR A 976 0.34 16.43 32.22
N LEU A 977 -0.29 15.38 32.71
CA LEU A 977 -0.86 15.31 34.06
C LEU A 977 0.01 14.48 34.98
N SER A 978 0.23 15.00 36.19
CA SER A 978 0.78 14.26 37.33
C SER A 978 -0.28 14.16 38.44
N PRO A 979 -0.56 12.96 38.97
CA PRO A 979 -1.51 12.79 40.08
C PRO A 979 -0.99 13.46 41.36
N THR A 980 -1.89 13.87 42.25
CA THR A 980 -1.49 14.31 43.60
C THR A 980 -1.05 13.12 44.46
N PRO A 981 -0.17 13.32 45.46
CA PRO A 981 0.36 12.24 46.30
C PRO A 981 -0.69 11.36 47.01
N SER A 982 -1.91 11.87 47.24
CA SER A 982 -3.01 11.12 47.84
C SER A 982 -3.76 10.19 46.87
N ALA A 983 -3.56 10.35 45.55
CA ALA A 983 -4.18 9.59 44.48
C ALA A 983 -3.16 8.71 43.72
N ALA A 984 -1.95 8.54 44.25
CA ALA A 984 -0.82 7.93 43.56
C ALA A 984 -0.93 6.40 43.47
N THR A 985 -1.73 5.91 42.53
CA THR A 985 -1.59 4.58 41.93
C THR A 985 -1.35 4.77 40.44
N GLY A 986 -0.13 4.56 39.96
CA GLY A 986 0.25 4.71 38.54
C GLY A 986 1.41 5.70 38.29
N PRO A 987 1.82 5.86 37.02
CA PRO A 987 3.03 6.56 36.65
C PRO A 987 2.93 8.07 36.89
N SER A 988 4.08 8.67 37.20
CA SER A 988 4.17 10.06 37.67
C SER A 988 3.79 11.12 36.64
N LEU A 989 3.69 10.78 35.35
CA LEU A 989 3.45 11.73 34.26
C LEU A 989 2.68 11.07 33.10
N ARG A 990 1.60 11.70 32.60
CA ARG A 990 0.80 11.17 31.48
C ARG A 990 0.39 12.25 30.47
N LEU A 991 0.53 11.92 29.19
CA LEU A 991 -0.11 12.47 27.99
C LEU A 991 -1.57 12.85 28.24
N ALA A 992 -1.95 14.12 28.31
CA ALA A 992 -3.36 14.51 28.48
C ALA A 992 -3.91 15.38 27.34
N GLY A 993 -3.05 16.05 26.59
CA GLY A 993 -3.48 16.82 25.43
C GLY A 993 -2.31 17.47 24.71
N PHE A 994 -2.52 17.83 23.44
CA PHE A 994 -1.53 18.52 22.65
C PHE A 994 -2.19 19.37 21.56
N ALA A 995 -1.42 20.29 20.99
CA ALA A 995 -1.80 21.03 19.80
C ALA A 995 -0.57 21.47 19.00
N ALA A 996 -0.58 21.19 17.70
CA ALA A 996 0.38 21.76 16.76
C ALA A 996 -0.06 23.17 16.34
N ILE A 997 0.90 24.09 16.21
CA ILE A 997 0.66 25.47 15.78
C ILE A 997 1.77 25.95 14.85
N GLU A 998 1.39 26.76 13.86
CA GLU A 998 2.32 27.50 13.03
C GLU A 998 2.10 28.99 13.20
N LEU A 999 3.20 29.75 13.30
CA LEU A 999 3.16 31.20 13.41
C LEU A 999 4.26 31.83 12.57
N ASP A 1000 3.94 32.93 11.91
CA ASP A 1000 4.94 33.80 11.29
C ASP A 1000 5.86 34.42 12.35
N ALA A 1001 7.00 34.95 11.92
CA ALA A 1001 7.99 35.56 12.81
C ALA A 1001 7.37 36.71 13.64
N GLY A 1002 7.53 36.66 14.96
CA GLY A 1002 7.00 37.68 15.89
C GLY A 1002 5.50 37.57 16.17
N ALA A 1003 4.77 36.69 15.50
CA ALA A 1003 3.34 36.50 15.72
C ALA A 1003 3.06 35.79 17.07
N ARG A 1004 1.84 36.00 17.57
CA ARG A 1004 1.34 35.43 18.82
C ARG A 1004 -0.03 34.80 18.61
N ALA A 1005 -0.30 33.73 19.34
CA ALA A 1005 -1.61 33.09 19.37
C ALA A 1005 -1.95 32.66 20.80
N GLU A 1006 -3.22 32.35 21.00
CA GLU A 1006 -3.72 31.65 22.17
C GLU A 1006 -4.27 30.31 21.70
N VAL A 1007 -3.74 29.21 22.24
CA VAL A 1007 -4.13 27.85 21.89
C VAL A 1007 -4.94 27.27 23.03
N ARG A 1008 -6.09 26.68 22.72
CA ARG A 1008 -6.99 26.05 23.70
C ARG A 1008 -6.93 24.54 23.53
N ILE A 1009 -6.41 23.84 24.53
CA ILE A 1009 -6.22 22.39 24.52
C ILE A 1009 -7.26 21.77 25.45
N ARG A 1010 -8.19 20.99 24.90
CA ARG A 1010 -9.19 20.26 25.68
C ARG A 1010 -8.55 19.03 26.32
N LEU A 1011 -8.88 18.79 27.58
CA LEU A 1011 -8.49 17.62 28.34
C LEU A 1011 -9.77 16.82 28.65
N PRO A 1012 -10.07 15.76 27.88
CA PRO A 1012 -11.23 14.93 28.11
C PRO A 1012 -11.24 14.36 29.53
N ARG A 1013 -12.44 14.13 30.09
CA ARG A 1013 -12.60 13.57 31.44
C ARG A 1013 -11.82 12.25 31.63
N ARG A 1014 -11.67 11.45 30.57
CA ARG A 1014 -10.94 10.17 30.58
C ARG A 1014 -9.46 10.33 30.95
N GLU A 1015 -8.81 11.46 30.66
CA GLU A 1015 -7.40 11.69 31.00
C GLU A 1015 -7.15 11.84 32.51
N PHE A 1016 -8.21 12.15 33.25
CA PHE A 1016 -8.19 12.20 34.71
C PHE A 1016 -8.60 10.87 35.36
N ALA A 1017 -8.98 9.88 34.56
CA ALA A 1017 -9.44 8.60 35.07
C ALA A 1017 -8.28 7.60 35.23
N HIS A 1018 -8.55 6.56 36.01
CA HIS A 1018 -7.79 5.33 36.07
C HIS A 1018 -8.74 4.13 35.99
N TRP A 1019 -8.27 2.98 35.55
CA TRP A 1019 -9.06 1.76 35.55
C TRP A 1019 -9.01 1.08 36.92
N SER A 1020 -10.18 0.72 37.46
CA SER A 1020 -10.30 -0.07 38.68
C SER A 1020 -10.71 -1.50 38.36
N PRO A 1021 -9.79 -2.49 38.46
CA PRO A 1021 -10.14 -3.90 38.29
C PRO A 1021 -11.17 -4.39 39.32
N GLU A 1022 -11.20 -3.82 40.53
CA GLU A 1022 -12.17 -4.21 41.56
C GLU A 1022 -13.61 -3.81 41.17
N GLN A 1023 -13.78 -2.64 40.55
CA GLN A 1023 -15.09 -2.13 40.14
C GLN A 1023 -15.43 -2.43 38.67
N HIS A 1024 -14.46 -2.93 37.90
CA HIS A 1024 -14.50 -3.05 36.44
C HIS A 1024 -15.03 -1.77 35.77
N ALA A 1025 -14.46 -0.62 36.17
CA ALA A 1025 -14.90 0.68 35.70
C ALA A 1025 -13.78 1.73 35.73
N TRP A 1026 -13.93 2.73 34.87
CA TRP A 1026 -13.12 3.95 34.90
C TRP A 1026 -13.55 4.86 36.05
N LEU A 1027 -12.61 5.20 36.92
CA LEU A 1027 -12.83 6.06 38.07
C LEU A 1027 -12.06 7.36 37.91
N VAL A 1028 -12.72 8.49 38.21
CA VAL A 1028 -12.09 9.80 38.34
C VAL A 1028 -12.11 10.14 39.82
N GLU A 1029 -10.94 10.18 40.44
CA GLU A 1029 -10.82 10.57 41.85
C GLU A 1029 -11.04 12.10 41.98
N PRO A 1030 -11.88 12.56 42.91
CA PRO A 1030 -11.96 13.97 43.25
C PRO A 1030 -10.62 14.45 43.82
N GLY A 1031 -10.07 15.53 43.29
CA GLY A 1031 -8.77 16.01 43.75
C GLY A 1031 -8.12 17.05 42.86
N GLU A 1032 -6.92 17.43 43.25
CA GLU A 1032 -6.07 18.31 42.45
C GLU A 1032 -5.12 17.48 41.59
N HIS A 1033 -4.91 17.91 40.35
CA HIS A 1033 -3.94 17.38 39.40
C HIS A 1033 -2.98 18.50 39.01
N THR A 1034 -1.70 18.18 38.84
CA THR A 1034 -0.76 19.15 38.27
C THR A 1034 -0.71 18.95 36.77
N ALA A 1035 -1.08 19.97 36.00
CA ALA A 1035 -0.88 20.00 34.56
C ALA A 1035 0.43 20.71 34.23
N HIS A 1036 1.37 19.99 33.63
CA HIS A 1036 2.64 20.49 33.13
C HIS A 1036 2.51 20.83 31.65
N VAL A 1037 2.93 22.02 31.25
CA VAL A 1037 2.78 22.51 29.87
C VAL A 1037 4.13 22.93 29.31
N GLY A 1038 4.42 22.42 28.12
CA GLY A 1038 5.71 22.65 27.48
C GLY A 1038 5.81 22.08 26.07
N PHE A 1039 7.03 21.72 25.68
CA PHE A 1039 7.38 21.29 24.33
C PHE A 1039 7.95 19.86 24.27
N SER A 1040 8.32 19.27 25.39
CA SER A 1040 8.73 17.87 25.54
C SER A 1040 8.65 17.46 27.01
N THR A 1041 8.82 16.18 27.34
CA THR A 1041 8.91 15.76 28.75
C THR A 1041 10.16 16.29 29.47
N ALA A 1042 11.16 16.77 28.72
CA ALA A 1042 12.35 17.44 29.27
C ALA A 1042 12.23 18.99 29.31
N ASP A 1043 11.19 19.57 28.71
CA ASP A 1043 10.97 21.02 28.63
C ASP A 1043 9.52 21.38 28.97
N LEU A 1044 9.24 21.46 30.29
CA LEU A 1044 7.93 21.76 30.88
C LEU A 1044 7.99 23.04 31.73
N PRO A 1045 8.12 24.23 31.11
CA PRO A 1045 8.39 25.48 31.83
C PRO A 1045 7.18 26.06 32.57
N GLN A 1046 5.97 25.55 32.34
CA GLN A 1046 4.75 26.02 32.98
C GLN A 1046 4.05 24.87 33.70
N SER A 1047 3.42 25.17 34.83
CA SER A 1047 2.53 24.23 35.52
C SER A 1047 1.36 24.96 36.16
N ILE A 1048 0.20 24.33 36.15
CA ILE A 1048 -1.02 24.81 36.79
C ILE A 1048 -1.70 23.67 37.55
N THR A 1049 -2.49 24.03 38.55
CA THR A 1049 -3.32 23.06 39.28
C THR A 1049 -4.71 23.01 38.65
N LEU A 1050 -5.18 21.81 38.33
CA LEU A 1050 -6.52 21.53 37.84
C LEU A 1050 -7.28 20.74 38.89
N SER A 1051 -8.57 21.01 39.07
CA SER A 1051 -9.41 20.28 40.03
C SER A 1051 -10.40 19.38 39.30
N THR A 1052 -10.47 18.11 39.70
CA THR A 1052 -11.55 17.20 39.31
C THR A 1052 -12.65 17.25 40.37
N PRO A 1053 -13.91 17.55 39.97
CA PRO A 1053 -15.03 17.65 40.90
C PRO A 1053 -15.48 16.31 41.49
#